data_AF-A0A821DDU0-F1
#
_entry.id   AF-A0A821DDU0-F1
#
_cell.length_a   1.000
_cell.length_b   1.000
_cell.length_c   1.000
_cell.angle_alpha   90.00
_cell.angle_beta   90.00
_cell.angle_gamma   90.00
#
_symmetry.space_group_name_H-M   'P 1'
#
loop_
_entity.id
_entity.type
_entity.pdbx_description
1 polymer ?
#
loop_
_entity_poly.entity_id
_entity_poly.type
_entity_poly.pdbx_seq_one_letter_code
_entity_poly.pdbx_strand_id
1 'polypeptide(L)'
;MLSTEKYEFDPSYRGQTGSSIGVSTVGFRSNKYNPNEWHENNYAKYYQSFTDRDLSEKQRWQATRTENETLVLSQQTQALSTKKLQQRLHDINFWKFELNRMIEDIRNETDLLIAQKKRLTNSLDATEAPLHIATECLGNRDRRYGEDRVCDAVEVGLLKEVEIINNVQNLLRQTIMTAEQQIRANRNAKQNLEMDWSNKWEAAVADAKATNRRNEDVDIMFYPGVARHYDNQSTPESWAQNSHDNIVNGQNQLMASIQLRALIDSILSDISRDMREQADVVETEFARRISEMSDAMQKMIQNSRETLKAIADNEKKIDMLRASIRAKEAPLKVAQTRLNDRRARPGIESCHDPAQDHLIGEVYQLSQSVDSLTGELREAESNWKKLRDDHQMLAKEIEMKKNSLYIDQQKSMAIRMRYPSVQRLLGYNAHHSTNYPKYFLYFFWIIIGTIIIYLSFTNLYFYILQSAQTHRPISLYAHKNVHFVPSFIKIKKSLEFSQSLFESRTSLYHPHLPIHIYTQNLSFLRNISKLILLGNPFFGDETWGLHTIEKSSTEPMKQLLCPYLAHNCYITIDKKRFSQADAVVYHVRDPINKKQAEKNRHPDQRFVFALWESPTHTPKLKSYKAFFNWTMTYRFKSHIIASYYSSNAYIHTSSDYYQFMLKENATKNFNLNFKKHDHQLSDEILANKNLGIVAALISNCGGNSRRLHLIRHLKRYIDVKVYGRCGEKCPENVDCREFIAKKYYFFLSFENSLCKDYTTEKFFSTLEYPIVPVVYGRTNYSYFIPSSGFIDVNDFPNLTSLAQYLKQTRYNKEKYLSYFSWKKDFIWGIAQFLTPFCDLCLRLHLDSTPNVIDDIDAWWNENACQGPRTLKS
;
A
#
# COMPACT_ATOMS: atom_id res chain seq x y z
N MET A 1 -67.88 -5.25 0.84
CA MET A 1 -69.02 -5.95 1.46
C MET A 1 -69.43 -5.17 2.70
N LEU A 2 -70.73 -5.02 2.88
CA LEU A 2 -71.45 -4.24 3.90
C LEU A 2 -71.53 -2.74 3.64
N SER A 3 -72.61 -2.43 2.93
CA SER A 3 -73.28 -1.16 2.70
C SER A 3 -73.87 -0.58 3.99
N THR A 4 -73.73 0.73 4.19
CA THR A 4 -74.63 1.51 5.04
C THR A 4 -75.24 2.64 4.22
N GLU A 5 -76.56 2.56 4.13
CA GLU A 5 -77.47 3.49 3.49
C GLU A 5 -77.45 4.86 4.17
N LYS A 6 -77.53 5.90 3.34
CA LYS A 6 -77.85 7.26 3.74
C LYS A 6 -79.33 7.33 4.15
N TYR A 7 -79.60 7.95 5.29
CA TYR A 7 -80.87 8.65 5.51
C TYR A 7 -80.58 10.03 6.10
N GLU A 8 -80.79 11.06 5.27
CA GLU A 8 -80.97 12.45 5.68
C GLU A 8 -82.27 12.56 6.49
N PHE A 9 -82.24 13.32 7.58
CA PHE A 9 -83.45 13.74 8.29
C PHE A 9 -83.51 15.26 8.33
N ASP A 10 -84.44 15.79 7.54
CA ASP A 10 -84.92 17.17 7.44
C ASP A 10 -85.95 17.45 8.56
N PRO A 11 -85.84 18.52 9.37
CA PRO A 11 -86.83 18.82 10.39
C PRO A 11 -87.96 19.65 9.79
N SER A 12 -88.89 18.98 9.09
CA SER A 12 -90.18 19.56 8.72
C SER A 12 -91.25 19.34 9.80
N TYR A 13 -91.71 20.46 10.34
CA TYR A 13 -93.04 20.73 10.90
C TYR A 13 -94.08 19.59 10.77
N ARG A 14 -94.43 18.95 11.89
CA ARG A 14 -95.73 18.27 12.13
C ARG A 14 -96.17 18.70 13.53
N GLY A 15 -97.27 19.43 13.73
CA GLY A 15 -98.59 19.15 13.19
C GLY A 15 -99.35 18.27 14.20
N GLN A 16 -99.60 18.79 15.41
CA GLN A 16 -100.50 18.16 16.36
C GLN A 16 -101.93 18.22 15.81
N THR A 17 -102.49 17.06 15.48
CA THR A 17 -103.94 16.87 15.36
C THR A 17 -104.29 15.52 15.96
N GLY A 18 -105.30 15.50 16.84
CA GLY A 18 -105.87 14.25 17.33
C GLY A 18 -106.34 14.26 18.77
N SER A 19 -107.37 15.05 19.08
CA SER A 19 -108.46 14.51 19.90
C SER A 19 -109.78 15.17 19.51
N SER A 20 -110.69 14.35 19.01
CA SER A 20 -111.96 14.70 18.40
C SER A 20 -113.13 14.44 19.34
N ILE A 21 -114.05 15.41 19.40
CA ILE A 21 -115.53 15.28 19.44
C ILE A 21 -116.15 14.55 20.65
N GLY A 22 -116.93 15.33 21.43
CA GLY A 22 -117.98 14.87 22.33
C GLY A 22 -118.94 16.02 22.69
N VAL A 23 -120.19 15.88 22.27
CA VAL A 23 -121.29 16.87 22.29
C VAL A 23 -121.98 16.97 23.68
N SER A 24 -122.73 18.08 23.90
CA SER A 24 -123.76 18.34 24.94
C SER A 24 -123.23 19.11 26.17
N THR A 25 -123.80 20.22 26.66
CA THR A 25 -125.13 20.85 26.54
C THR A 25 -124.99 22.33 26.90
N VAL A 26 -125.85 23.16 26.32
CA VAL A 26 -126.10 24.55 26.76
C VAL A 26 -126.55 24.54 28.22
N GLY A 27 -125.79 25.17 29.10
CA GLY A 27 -126.12 25.35 30.51
C GLY A 27 -124.93 25.91 31.28
N PHE A 28 -124.98 27.22 31.59
CA PHE A 28 -124.11 27.96 32.51
C PHE A 28 -122.76 27.30 32.89
N ARG A 29 -121.73 27.44 32.04
CA ARG A 29 -120.36 27.25 32.51
C ARG A 29 -119.87 28.55 33.13
N SER A 30 -119.86 28.60 34.46
CA SER A 30 -119.09 29.63 35.16
C SER A 30 -117.62 29.49 34.79
N ASN A 31 -116.86 30.58 34.70
CA ASN A 31 -115.38 30.57 34.65
C ASN A 31 -114.72 29.97 35.91
N LYS A 32 -115.45 29.14 36.69
CA LYS A 32 -115.03 28.51 37.93
C LYS A 32 -115.04 27.00 37.72
N TYR A 33 -113.87 26.39 37.86
CA TYR A 33 -113.70 24.94 37.87
C TYR A 33 -114.40 24.36 39.10
N ASN A 34 -115.12 23.25 38.95
CA ASN A 34 -115.59 22.51 40.13
C ASN A 34 -114.39 21.85 40.84
N PRO A 35 -114.48 21.51 42.14
CA PRO A 35 -113.33 20.97 42.88
C PRO A 35 -112.71 19.72 42.23
N ASN A 36 -113.51 18.85 41.61
CA ASN A 36 -113.00 17.66 40.93
C ASN A 36 -112.24 18.02 39.64
N GLU A 37 -112.77 18.92 38.81
CA GLU A 37 -112.06 19.47 37.63
C GLU A 37 -110.78 20.23 38.01
N TRP A 38 -110.79 20.94 39.14
CA TRP A 38 -109.59 21.59 39.69
C TRP A 38 -108.56 20.56 40.15
N HIS A 39 -108.98 19.51 40.85
CA HIS A 39 -108.10 18.41 41.26
C HIS A 39 -107.52 17.67 40.06
N GLU A 40 -108.32 17.32 39.06
CA GLU A 40 -107.87 16.66 37.83
C GLU A 40 -106.90 17.52 37.03
N ASN A 41 -107.16 18.82 36.87
CA ASN A 41 -106.26 19.74 36.15
C ASN A 41 -104.95 19.98 36.91
N ASN A 42 -104.98 20.11 38.25
CA ASN A 42 -103.75 20.21 39.03
C ASN A 42 -102.95 18.90 39.05
N TYR A 43 -103.64 17.75 39.09
CA TYR A 43 -102.99 16.45 39.00
C TYR A 43 -102.38 16.23 37.60
N ALA A 44 -103.07 16.63 36.53
CA ALA A 44 -102.56 16.59 35.17
C ALA A 44 -101.33 17.51 34.99
N LYS A 45 -101.36 18.74 35.54
CA LYS A 45 -100.21 19.65 35.53
C LYS A 45 -99.02 19.13 36.36
N TYR A 46 -99.30 18.53 37.52
CA TYR A 46 -98.28 17.89 38.36
C TYR A 46 -97.65 16.70 37.62
N TYR A 47 -98.47 15.84 37.01
CA TYR A 47 -98.01 14.69 36.24
C TYR A 47 -97.21 15.12 35.01
N GLN A 48 -97.67 16.12 34.26
CA GLN A 48 -96.93 16.69 33.13
C GLN A 48 -95.58 17.27 33.56
N SER A 49 -95.54 18.05 34.65
CA SER A 49 -94.29 18.58 35.20
C SER A 49 -93.33 17.47 35.66
N PHE A 50 -93.87 16.37 36.22
CA PHE A 50 -93.10 15.20 36.59
C PHE A 50 -92.52 14.49 35.36
N THR A 51 -93.31 14.26 34.30
CA THR A 51 -92.84 13.63 33.06
C THR A 51 -91.81 14.49 32.33
N ASP A 52 -91.98 15.82 32.32
CA ASP A 52 -91.03 16.74 31.69
C ASP A 52 -89.70 16.77 32.45
N ARG A 53 -89.74 16.69 33.79
CA ARG A 53 -88.53 16.58 34.62
C ARG A 53 -87.81 15.26 34.42
N ASP A 54 -88.54 14.14 34.39
CA ASP A 54 -87.98 12.80 34.09
C ASP A 54 -87.35 12.75 32.68
N LEU A 55 -88.00 13.33 31.67
CA LEU A 55 -87.44 13.44 30.32
C LEU A 55 -86.18 14.32 30.28
N SER A 56 -86.18 15.46 30.98
CA SER A 56 -85.01 16.33 31.11
C SER A 56 -83.85 15.63 31.82
N GLU A 57 -84.12 14.85 32.86
CA GLU A 57 -83.11 14.06 33.57
C GLU A 57 -82.52 12.96 32.65
N LYS A 58 -83.36 12.25 31.90
CA LYS A 58 -82.91 11.27 30.90
C LYS A 58 -82.07 11.92 29.79
N GLN A 59 -82.48 13.08 29.29
CA GLN A 59 -81.71 13.84 28.29
C GLN A 59 -80.37 14.31 28.84
N ARG A 60 -80.30 14.80 30.09
CA ARG A 60 -79.03 15.15 30.75
C ARG A 60 -78.13 13.94 30.90
N TRP A 61 -78.67 12.81 31.37
CA TRP A 61 -77.91 11.55 31.46
C TRP A 61 -77.37 11.09 30.10
N GLN A 62 -78.18 11.16 29.04
CA GLN A 62 -77.73 10.83 27.68
C GLN A 62 -76.68 11.81 27.16
N ALA A 63 -76.83 13.11 27.41
CA ALA A 63 -75.87 14.14 27.02
C ALA A 63 -74.52 13.95 27.73
N THR A 64 -74.51 13.77 29.06
CA THR A 64 -73.29 13.51 29.84
C THR A 64 -72.64 12.20 29.43
N ARG A 65 -73.42 11.15 29.13
CA ARG A 65 -72.88 9.89 28.60
C ARG A 65 -72.20 10.10 27.24
N THR A 66 -72.86 10.78 26.32
CA THR A 66 -72.33 11.06 24.98
C THR A 66 -71.08 11.94 25.04
N GLU A 67 -71.06 12.96 25.90
CA GLU A 67 -69.89 13.81 26.17
C GLU A 67 -68.70 12.96 26.65
N ASN A 68 -68.90 12.11 27.65
CA ASN A 68 -67.83 11.25 28.16
C ASN A 68 -67.36 10.22 27.12
N GLU A 69 -68.27 9.57 26.40
CA GLU A 69 -67.93 8.60 25.35
C GLU A 69 -67.14 9.27 24.21
N THR A 70 -67.56 10.45 23.76
CA THR A 70 -66.87 11.21 22.69
C THR A 70 -65.55 11.80 23.15
N LEU A 71 -65.44 12.24 24.41
CA LEU A 71 -64.17 12.69 25.00
C LEU A 71 -63.14 11.56 25.03
N VAL A 72 -63.53 10.39 25.51
CA VAL A 72 -62.63 9.21 25.55
C VAL A 72 -62.24 8.79 24.13
N LEU A 73 -63.20 8.68 23.22
CA LEU A 73 -62.93 8.27 21.84
C LEU A 73 -62.01 9.26 21.10
N SER A 74 -62.21 10.57 21.28
CA SER A 74 -61.37 11.61 20.65
C SER A 74 -59.94 11.59 21.20
N GLN A 75 -59.76 11.47 22.52
CA GLN A 75 -58.44 11.33 23.15
C GLN A 75 -57.71 10.07 22.67
N GLN A 76 -58.40 8.93 22.61
CA GLN A 76 -57.81 7.67 22.12
C GLN A 76 -57.41 7.76 20.64
N THR A 77 -58.26 8.34 19.79
CA THR A 77 -57.99 8.52 18.35
C THR A 77 -56.82 9.46 18.11
N GLN A 78 -56.74 10.56 18.88
CA GLN A 78 -55.61 11.50 18.83
C GLN A 78 -54.32 10.82 19.26
N ALA A 79 -54.32 10.09 20.39
CA ALA A 79 -53.15 9.36 20.87
C ALA A 79 -52.66 8.31 19.87
N LEU A 80 -53.57 7.56 19.24
CA LEU A 80 -53.22 6.59 18.20
C LEU A 80 -52.60 7.28 16.97
N SER A 81 -53.17 8.40 16.52
CA SER A 81 -52.66 9.17 15.38
C SER A 81 -51.27 9.73 15.65
N THR A 82 -51.04 10.32 16.83
CA THR A 82 -49.71 10.79 17.27
C THR A 82 -48.71 9.65 17.29
N LYS A 83 -49.08 8.47 17.80
CA LYS A 83 -48.21 7.29 17.79
C LYS A 83 -47.85 6.85 16.37
N LYS A 84 -48.80 6.87 15.42
CA LYS A 84 -48.56 6.52 14.01
C LYS A 84 -47.64 7.54 13.30
N LEU A 85 -47.80 8.83 13.59
CA LEU A 85 -46.91 9.88 13.09
C LEU A 85 -45.48 9.72 13.63
N GLN A 86 -45.32 9.37 14.92
CA GLN A 86 -44.01 9.07 15.51
C GLN A 86 -43.32 7.86 14.85
N GLN A 87 -44.08 6.79 14.54
CA GLN A 87 -43.56 5.65 13.80
C GLN A 87 -43.07 6.06 12.40
N ARG A 88 -43.87 6.86 11.68
CA ARG A 88 -43.50 7.35 10.34
C ARG A 88 -42.23 8.22 10.38
N LEU A 89 -42.12 9.10 11.38
CA LEU A 89 -40.94 9.94 11.58
C LEU A 89 -39.67 9.11 11.85
N HIS A 90 -39.79 7.98 12.55
CA HIS A 90 -38.68 7.05 12.75
C HIS A 90 -38.21 6.46 11.41
N ASP A 91 -39.13 5.97 10.58
CA ASP A 91 -38.81 5.39 9.27
C ASP A 91 -38.15 6.41 8.32
N ILE A 92 -38.68 7.64 8.28
CA ILE A 92 -38.08 8.72 7.47
C ILE A 92 -36.65 9.02 7.92
N ASN A 93 -36.40 9.07 9.22
CA ASN A 93 -35.07 9.32 9.76
C ASN A 93 -34.08 8.18 9.46
N PHE A 94 -34.55 6.92 9.47
CA PHE A 94 -33.75 5.78 9.04
C PHE A 94 -33.29 5.93 7.59
N TRP A 95 -34.20 6.15 6.65
CA TRP A 95 -33.84 6.31 5.23
C TRP A 95 -32.96 7.54 4.99
N LYS A 96 -33.24 8.65 5.69
CA LYS A 96 -32.39 9.85 5.64
C LYS A 96 -30.95 9.56 6.08
N PHE A 97 -30.76 8.75 7.13
CA PHE A 97 -29.44 8.34 7.58
C PHE A 97 -28.72 7.45 6.55
N GLU A 98 -29.40 6.43 6.02
CA GLU A 98 -28.84 5.50 5.03
C GLU A 98 -28.45 6.21 3.71
N LEU A 99 -29.31 7.13 3.23
CA LEU A 99 -29.03 7.97 2.06
C LEU A 99 -27.79 8.85 2.30
N ASN A 100 -27.69 9.49 3.47
CA ASN A 100 -26.55 10.34 3.81
C ASN A 100 -25.24 9.53 3.88
N ARG A 101 -25.28 8.31 4.44
CA ARG A 101 -24.11 7.42 4.45
C ARG A 101 -23.65 7.12 3.02
N MET A 102 -24.57 6.71 2.14
CA MET A 102 -24.24 6.40 0.75
C MET A 102 -23.70 7.61 -0.03
N ILE A 103 -24.23 8.81 0.22
CA ILE A 103 -23.72 10.07 -0.37
C ILE A 103 -22.26 10.30 -0.01
N GLU A 104 -21.91 10.14 1.28
CA GLU A 104 -20.53 10.31 1.75
C GLU A 104 -19.61 9.22 1.19
N ASP A 105 -20.07 7.97 1.10
CA ASP A 105 -19.30 6.87 0.49
C ASP A 105 -18.98 7.14 -0.99
N ILE A 106 -19.97 7.55 -1.79
CA ILE A 106 -19.76 7.91 -3.21
C ILE A 106 -18.84 9.13 -3.33
N ARG A 107 -19.01 10.13 -2.47
CA ARG A 107 -18.16 11.33 -2.47
C ARG A 107 -16.70 10.96 -2.24
N ASN A 108 -16.42 10.20 -1.19
CA ASN A 108 -15.07 9.78 -0.83
C ASN A 108 -14.42 8.95 -1.95
N GLU A 109 -15.16 7.99 -2.54
CA GLU A 109 -14.63 7.20 -3.66
C GLU A 109 -14.43 8.04 -4.93
N THR A 110 -15.30 9.03 -5.18
CA THR A 110 -15.13 9.97 -6.30
C THR A 110 -13.85 10.79 -6.15
N ASP A 111 -13.54 11.25 -4.94
CA ASP A 111 -12.28 11.96 -4.65
C ASP A 111 -11.05 11.07 -4.87
N LEU A 112 -11.13 9.79 -4.47
CA LEU A 112 -10.09 8.80 -4.74
C LEU A 112 -9.91 8.51 -6.24
N LEU A 113 -11.01 8.41 -7.00
CA LEU A 113 -10.96 8.18 -8.44
C LEU A 113 -10.45 9.42 -9.19
N ILE A 114 -10.77 10.64 -8.74
CA ILE A 114 -10.18 11.89 -9.26
C ILE A 114 -8.67 11.90 -9.01
N ALA A 115 -8.20 11.49 -7.84
CA ALA A 115 -6.78 11.40 -7.54
C ALA A 115 -6.08 10.35 -8.44
N GLN A 116 -6.70 9.19 -8.67
CA GLN A 116 -6.18 8.18 -9.61
C GLN A 116 -6.16 8.68 -11.06
N LYS A 117 -7.20 9.38 -11.51
CA LYS A 117 -7.21 10.03 -12.83
C LYS A 117 -6.03 11.01 -12.96
N LYS A 118 -5.80 11.85 -11.95
CA LYS A 118 -4.65 12.78 -11.95
C LYS A 118 -3.32 12.03 -12.06
N ARG A 119 -3.18 10.89 -11.38
CA ARG A 119 -1.99 10.04 -11.48
C ARG A 119 -1.81 9.45 -12.89
N LEU A 120 -2.89 9.00 -13.54
CA LEU A 120 -2.86 8.58 -14.94
C LEU A 120 -2.41 9.71 -15.87
N THR A 121 -2.92 10.94 -15.67
CA THR A 121 -2.49 12.11 -16.47
C THR A 121 -1.01 12.39 -16.27
N ASN A 122 -0.52 12.41 -15.04
CA ASN A 122 0.91 12.59 -14.76
C ASN A 122 1.77 11.49 -15.39
N SER A 123 1.28 10.24 -15.39
CA SER A 123 1.95 9.10 -16.03
C SER A 123 2.01 9.29 -17.54
N LEU A 124 0.91 9.71 -18.17
CA LEU A 124 0.85 10.02 -19.59
C LEU A 124 1.86 11.12 -19.95
N ASP A 125 1.89 12.22 -19.21
CA ASP A 125 2.87 13.30 -19.41
C ASP A 125 4.32 12.81 -19.26
N ALA A 126 4.56 11.89 -18.32
CA ALA A 126 5.89 11.30 -18.11
C ALA A 126 6.37 10.44 -19.29
N THR A 127 5.48 9.96 -20.16
CA THR A 127 5.85 9.17 -21.35
C THR A 127 6.39 10.01 -22.52
N GLU A 128 6.17 11.33 -22.52
CA GLU A 128 6.65 12.21 -23.59
C GLU A 128 8.18 12.25 -23.67
N ALA A 129 8.85 12.28 -22.52
CA ALA A 129 10.31 12.29 -22.45
C ALA A 129 10.96 11.02 -23.05
N PRO A 130 10.54 9.79 -22.68
CA PRO A 130 10.94 8.55 -23.37
C PRO A 130 10.75 8.59 -24.89
N LEU A 131 9.59 9.05 -25.37
CA LEU A 131 9.29 9.09 -26.80
C LEU A 131 10.26 10.02 -27.53
N HIS A 132 10.50 11.21 -26.97
CA HIS A 132 11.48 12.16 -27.51
C HIS A 132 12.88 11.58 -27.52
N ILE A 133 13.32 10.95 -26.43
CA ILE A 133 14.65 10.32 -26.33
C ILE A 133 14.83 9.26 -27.42
N ALA A 134 13.87 8.35 -27.58
CA ALA A 134 13.97 7.27 -28.59
C ALA A 134 14.00 7.83 -30.02
N THR A 135 13.15 8.82 -30.31
CA THR A 135 13.09 9.48 -31.63
C THR A 135 14.37 10.26 -31.93
N GLU A 136 14.91 10.98 -30.94
CA GLU A 136 16.16 11.73 -31.08
C GLU A 136 17.37 10.79 -31.23
N CYS A 137 17.39 9.64 -30.55
CA CYS A 137 18.39 8.60 -30.77
C CYS A 137 18.37 8.08 -32.22
N LEU A 138 17.20 7.79 -32.78
CA LEU A 138 17.05 7.38 -34.18
C LEU A 138 17.59 8.46 -35.13
N GLY A 139 17.15 9.72 -34.95
CA GLY A 139 17.60 10.84 -35.79
C GLY A 139 19.09 11.17 -35.65
N ASN A 140 19.70 10.92 -34.49
CA ASN A 140 21.15 11.04 -34.30
C ASN A 140 21.90 9.94 -35.08
N ARG A 141 21.39 8.71 -35.07
CA ARG A 141 22.01 7.56 -35.74
C ARG A 141 21.90 7.63 -37.26
N ASP A 142 20.88 8.29 -37.79
CA ASP A 142 20.76 8.61 -39.22
C ASP A 142 21.92 9.49 -39.75
N ARG A 143 22.67 10.16 -38.88
CA ARG A 143 23.82 11.00 -39.24
C ARG A 143 25.13 10.23 -39.40
N ARG A 144 25.12 8.91 -39.16
CA ARG A 144 26.24 8.06 -39.56
C ARG A 144 26.36 8.04 -41.08
N TYR A 145 27.57 7.88 -41.58
CA TYR A 145 27.84 7.91 -43.01
C TYR A 145 28.72 6.73 -43.44
N GLY A 146 28.73 6.47 -44.75
CA GLY A 146 29.45 5.34 -45.32
C GLY A 146 28.84 4.00 -44.92
N GLU A 147 29.70 3.00 -44.77
CA GLU A 147 29.31 1.61 -44.47
C GLU A 147 28.78 1.41 -43.04
N ASP A 148 28.93 2.41 -42.16
CA ASP A 148 28.42 2.39 -40.78
C ASP A 148 26.94 2.76 -40.65
N ARG A 149 26.32 3.24 -41.73
CA ARG A 149 24.89 3.51 -41.79
C ARG A 149 24.13 2.21 -42.04
N VAL A 150 23.91 1.46 -40.95
CA VAL A 150 23.28 0.15 -40.98
C VAL A 150 22.11 0.06 -40.01
N CYS A 151 21.07 -0.66 -40.42
CA CYS A 151 19.98 -1.06 -39.53
C CYS A 151 20.46 -2.23 -38.67
N ASP A 152 20.89 -1.93 -37.44
CA ASP A 152 21.38 -2.92 -36.48
C ASP A 152 20.38 -3.16 -35.34
N ALA A 153 20.73 -4.04 -34.41
CA ALA A 153 19.85 -4.39 -33.29
C ALA A 153 19.45 -3.19 -32.41
N VAL A 154 20.27 -2.14 -32.36
CA VAL A 154 19.95 -0.92 -31.60
C VAL A 154 18.84 -0.15 -32.30
N GLU A 155 18.90 -0.02 -33.62
CA GLU A 155 17.86 0.66 -34.40
C GLU A 155 16.52 -0.07 -34.31
N VAL A 156 16.54 -1.40 -34.45
CA VAL A 156 15.35 -2.25 -34.25
C VAL A 156 14.81 -2.10 -32.82
N GLY A 157 15.68 -2.08 -31.81
CA GLY A 157 15.30 -1.89 -30.42
C GLY A 157 14.65 -0.53 -30.15
N LEU A 158 15.18 0.54 -30.75
CA LEU A 158 14.63 1.90 -30.64
C LEU A 158 13.28 2.04 -31.35
N LEU A 159 13.10 1.44 -32.53
CA LEU A 159 11.81 1.43 -33.22
C LEU A 159 10.74 0.71 -32.39
N LYS A 160 11.09 -0.42 -31.79
CA LYS A 160 10.22 -1.14 -30.86
C LYS A 160 9.90 -0.33 -29.59
N GLU A 161 10.88 0.42 -29.08
CA GLU A 161 10.66 1.34 -27.95
C GLU A 161 9.63 2.43 -28.30
N VAL A 162 9.71 3.03 -29.49
CA VAL A 162 8.71 4.00 -29.98
C VAL A 162 7.32 3.37 -30.12
N GLU A 163 7.23 2.15 -30.66
CA GLU A 163 5.97 1.41 -30.79
C GLU A 163 5.31 1.15 -29.43
N ILE A 164 6.07 0.62 -28.46
CA ILE A 164 5.58 0.35 -27.10
C ILE A 164 5.09 1.64 -26.45
N ILE A 165 5.85 2.74 -26.54
CA ILE A 165 5.46 4.02 -25.93
C ILE A 165 4.16 4.56 -26.53
N ASN A 166 3.99 4.48 -27.85
CA ASN A 166 2.74 4.89 -28.50
C ASN A 166 1.54 4.06 -28.05
N ASN A 167 1.71 2.73 -27.94
CA ASN A 167 0.67 1.83 -27.43
C ASN A 167 0.30 2.15 -25.98
N VAL A 168 1.30 2.41 -25.12
CA VAL A 168 1.11 2.85 -23.74
C VAL A 168 0.35 4.16 -23.66
N GLN A 169 0.72 5.17 -24.46
CA GLN A 169 0.02 6.45 -24.49
C GLN A 169 -1.45 6.31 -24.87
N ASN A 170 -1.76 5.46 -25.85
CA ASN A 170 -3.14 5.20 -26.27
C ASN A 170 -3.95 4.50 -25.17
N LEU A 171 -3.36 3.49 -24.51
CA LEU A 171 -3.99 2.80 -23.37
C LEU A 171 -4.28 3.76 -22.21
N LEU A 172 -3.32 4.63 -21.87
CA LEU A 172 -3.49 5.64 -20.83
C LEU A 172 -4.61 6.64 -21.17
N ARG A 173 -4.67 7.15 -22.42
CA ARG A 173 -5.74 8.06 -22.86
C ARG A 173 -7.12 7.40 -22.76
N GLN A 174 -7.27 6.16 -23.21
CA GLN A 174 -8.53 5.42 -23.12
C GLN A 174 -8.93 5.16 -21.66
N THR A 175 -7.97 4.84 -20.80
CA THR A 175 -8.21 4.60 -19.36
C THR A 175 -8.63 5.89 -18.65
N ILE A 176 -8.01 7.03 -18.98
CA ILE A 176 -8.41 8.36 -18.48
C ILE A 176 -9.87 8.66 -18.88
N MET A 177 -10.25 8.43 -20.14
CA MET A 177 -11.63 8.63 -20.59
C MET A 177 -12.62 7.75 -19.82
N THR A 178 -12.26 6.50 -19.54
CA THR A 178 -13.09 5.56 -18.76
C THR A 178 -13.26 6.04 -17.32
N ALA A 179 -12.18 6.52 -16.69
CA ALA A 179 -12.24 7.12 -15.35
C ALA A 179 -13.13 8.38 -15.32
N GLU A 180 -13.07 9.23 -16.35
CA GLU A 180 -13.94 10.41 -16.46
C GLU A 180 -15.42 10.04 -16.60
N GLN A 181 -15.74 9.00 -17.38
CA GLN A 181 -17.10 8.48 -17.50
C GLN A 181 -17.62 7.98 -16.15
N GLN A 182 -16.81 7.20 -15.42
CA GLN A 182 -17.20 6.70 -14.10
C GLN A 182 -17.36 7.84 -13.07
N ILE A 183 -16.50 8.86 -13.08
CA ILE A 183 -16.66 10.06 -12.23
C ILE A 183 -17.99 10.76 -12.51
N ARG A 184 -18.41 10.86 -13.78
CA ARG A 184 -19.73 11.41 -14.13
C ARG A 184 -20.87 10.54 -13.62
N ALA A 185 -20.77 9.22 -13.75
CA ALA A 185 -21.76 8.29 -13.22
C ALA A 185 -21.91 8.40 -11.69
N ASN A 186 -20.79 8.50 -10.96
CA ASN A 186 -20.79 8.72 -9.51
C ASN A 186 -21.47 10.04 -9.12
N ARG A 187 -21.17 11.13 -9.84
CA ARG A 187 -21.80 12.44 -9.60
C ARG A 187 -23.31 12.41 -9.82
N ASN A 188 -23.77 11.73 -10.87
CA ASN A 188 -25.20 11.56 -11.15
C ASN A 188 -25.89 10.73 -10.04
N ALA A 189 -25.28 9.63 -9.61
CA ALA A 189 -25.81 8.82 -8.51
C ALA A 189 -25.89 9.62 -7.20
N LYS A 190 -24.84 10.40 -6.90
CA LYS A 190 -24.81 11.31 -5.74
C LYS A 190 -25.95 12.33 -5.80
N GLN A 191 -26.16 12.97 -6.95
CA GLN A 191 -27.24 13.96 -7.13
C GLN A 191 -28.62 13.35 -6.88
N ASN A 192 -28.89 12.14 -7.38
CA ASN A 192 -30.16 11.45 -7.15
C ASN A 192 -30.37 11.12 -5.66
N LEU A 193 -29.32 10.68 -4.97
CA LEU A 193 -29.35 10.43 -3.53
C LEU A 193 -29.57 11.72 -2.72
N GLU A 194 -28.91 12.82 -3.08
CA GLU A 194 -29.07 14.13 -2.44
C GLU A 194 -30.49 14.68 -2.60
N MET A 195 -31.10 14.49 -3.78
CA MET A 195 -32.48 14.86 -4.03
C MET A 195 -33.46 14.06 -3.16
N ASP A 196 -33.30 12.72 -3.10
CA ASP A 196 -34.14 11.89 -2.22
C ASP A 196 -33.94 12.24 -0.74
N TRP A 197 -32.69 12.46 -0.33
CA TRP A 197 -32.36 12.89 1.03
C TRP A 197 -33.05 14.21 1.40
N SER A 198 -33.05 15.19 0.50
CA SER A 198 -33.72 16.48 0.68
C SER A 198 -35.23 16.31 0.86
N ASN A 199 -35.86 15.49 0.00
CA ASN A 199 -37.28 15.17 0.10
C ASN A 199 -37.62 14.50 1.45
N LYS A 200 -36.78 13.57 1.92
CA LYS A 200 -36.95 12.93 3.23
C LYS A 200 -36.76 13.92 4.37
N TRP A 201 -35.85 14.87 4.25
CA TRP A 201 -35.64 15.92 5.25
C TRP A 201 -36.87 16.82 5.38
N GLU A 202 -37.42 17.31 4.26
CA GLU A 202 -38.63 18.14 4.25
C GLU A 202 -39.84 17.38 4.83
N ALA A 203 -40.01 16.11 4.45
CA ALA A 203 -41.06 15.25 5.01
C ALA A 203 -40.91 15.08 6.54
N ALA A 204 -39.68 14.88 7.04
CA ALA A 204 -39.43 14.76 8.47
C ALA A 204 -39.78 16.03 9.24
N VAL A 205 -39.54 17.21 8.66
CA VAL A 205 -39.90 18.50 9.28
C VAL A 205 -41.42 18.65 9.37
N ALA A 206 -42.14 18.31 8.30
CA ALA A 206 -43.60 18.34 8.28
C ALA A 206 -44.20 17.37 9.31
N ASP A 207 -43.71 16.13 9.36
CA ASP A 207 -44.20 15.10 10.30
C ASP A 207 -43.85 15.41 11.75
N ALA A 208 -42.66 15.98 12.01
CA ALA A 208 -42.30 16.46 13.35
C ALA A 208 -43.20 17.60 13.81
N LYS A 209 -43.53 18.54 12.91
CA LYS A 209 -44.49 19.62 13.20
C LYS A 209 -45.88 19.05 13.51
N ALA A 210 -46.36 18.10 12.72
CA ALA A 210 -47.66 17.45 12.93
C ALA A 210 -47.70 16.67 14.26
N THR A 211 -46.62 15.96 14.59
CA THR A 211 -46.50 15.17 15.83
C THR A 211 -46.57 16.04 17.09
N ASN A 212 -45.99 17.25 17.03
CA ASN A 212 -45.89 18.16 18.18
C ASN A 212 -47.11 19.07 18.38
N ARG A 213 -48.14 18.99 17.52
CA ARG A 213 -49.36 19.79 17.67
C ARG A 213 -50.16 19.40 18.90
N ARG A 214 -50.61 20.41 19.66
CA ARG A 214 -51.49 20.27 20.82
C ARG A 214 -52.79 21.02 20.62
N ASN A 215 -53.80 20.66 21.41
CA ASN A 215 -55.13 21.25 21.30
C ASN A 215 -55.15 22.74 21.71
N GLU A 216 -54.19 23.19 22.52
CA GLU A 216 -54.06 24.58 22.97
C GLU A 216 -53.18 25.46 22.06
N ASP A 217 -52.63 24.91 20.97
CA ASP A 217 -51.77 25.69 20.08
C ASP A 217 -52.57 26.78 19.34
N VAL A 218 -52.06 28.02 19.32
CA VAL A 218 -52.74 29.20 18.76
C VAL A 218 -52.85 29.21 17.23
N ASP A 219 -52.15 28.33 16.52
CA ASP A 219 -52.05 28.27 15.05
C ASP A 219 -52.71 27.02 14.43
N ILE A 220 -53.76 26.51 15.08
CA ILE A 220 -54.66 25.47 14.54
C ILE A 220 -55.90 26.10 13.89
N MET A 221 -56.34 25.58 12.75
CA MET A 221 -57.52 26.06 12.01
C MET A 221 -58.21 24.92 11.25
N PHE A 222 -59.48 25.12 10.89
CA PHE A 222 -60.22 24.16 10.07
C PHE A 222 -59.84 24.26 8.59
N TYR A 223 -59.51 23.12 7.97
CA TYR A 223 -59.21 23.03 6.54
C TYR A 223 -60.25 22.15 5.83
N PRO A 224 -61.13 22.72 4.97
CA PRO A 224 -62.13 21.92 4.27
C PRO A 224 -61.49 21.02 3.21
N GLY A 225 -61.97 19.78 3.09
CA GLY A 225 -61.56 18.86 2.02
C GLY A 225 -60.26 18.08 2.22
N VAL A 226 -59.57 18.21 3.37
CA VAL A 226 -58.30 17.51 3.66
C VAL A 226 -58.45 16.01 3.93
N ALA A 227 -59.65 15.57 4.30
CA ALA A 227 -59.97 14.15 4.52
C ALA A 227 -60.25 13.40 3.20
N ARG A 228 -59.41 13.61 2.18
CA ARG A 228 -59.50 12.97 0.86
C ARG A 228 -58.17 12.32 0.52
N HIS A 229 -58.22 11.10 0.00
CA HIS A 229 -57.05 10.48 -0.65
C HIS A 229 -56.89 11.06 -2.05
N TYR A 230 -55.64 11.28 -2.46
CA TYR A 230 -55.33 11.68 -3.84
C TYR A 230 -54.77 10.49 -4.60
N ASP A 231 -55.22 10.30 -5.84
CA ASP A 231 -54.85 9.13 -6.68
C ASP A 231 -53.35 9.08 -7.03
N ASN A 232 -52.61 10.18 -6.85
CA ASN A 232 -51.17 10.29 -7.13
C ASN A 232 -50.27 10.13 -5.89
N GLN A 233 -50.81 9.71 -4.74
CA GLN A 233 -50.02 9.48 -3.53
C GLN A 233 -49.22 8.17 -3.60
N SER A 234 -47.95 8.23 -3.19
CA SER A 234 -47.10 7.05 -3.07
C SER A 234 -47.57 6.14 -1.93
N THR A 235 -47.43 4.83 -2.12
CA THR A 235 -47.62 3.83 -1.05
C THR A 235 -46.35 3.73 -0.19
N PRO A 236 -46.45 3.32 1.09
CA PRO A 236 -45.28 3.09 1.94
C PRO A 236 -44.23 2.17 1.30
N GLU A 237 -44.68 1.14 0.58
CA GLU A 237 -43.84 0.19 -0.15
C GLU A 237 -43.09 0.88 -1.30
N SER A 238 -43.80 1.59 -2.18
CA SER A 238 -43.18 2.30 -3.30
C SER A 238 -42.23 3.43 -2.83
N TRP A 239 -42.53 4.08 -1.72
CA TRP A 239 -41.71 5.12 -1.12
C TRP A 239 -40.38 4.57 -0.58
N ALA A 240 -40.43 3.41 0.12
CA ALA A 240 -39.24 2.74 0.62
C ALA A 240 -38.40 2.16 -0.52
N GLN A 241 -39.06 1.59 -1.54
CA GLN A 241 -38.41 1.01 -2.70
C GLN A 241 -37.60 2.05 -3.48
N ASN A 242 -38.14 3.26 -3.70
CA ASN A 242 -37.41 4.33 -4.39
C ASN A 242 -36.08 4.67 -3.69
N SER A 243 -36.08 4.78 -2.36
CA SER A 243 -34.86 5.04 -1.59
C SER A 243 -33.90 3.86 -1.61
N HIS A 244 -34.42 2.64 -1.55
CA HIS A 244 -33.64 1.42 -1.70
C HIS A 244 -32.95 1.34 -3.07
N ASP A 245 -33.67 1.58 -4.16
CA ASP A 245 -33.15 1.53 -5.53
C ASP A 245 -32.06 2.58 -5.76
N ASN A 246 -32.25 3.80 -5.23
CA ASN A 246 -31.23 4.84 -5.28
C ASN A 246 -29.95 4.42 -4.56
N ILE A 247 -30.07 3.79 -3.38
CA ILE A 247 -28.92 3.26 -2.61
C ILE A 247 -28.23 2.14 -3.38
N VAL A 248 -28.98 1.18 -3.94
CA VAL A 248 -28.42 0.05 -4.71
C VAL A 248 -27.70 0.57 -5.96
N ASN A 249 -28.27 1.52 -6.69
CA ASN A 249 -27.57 2.16 -7.80
C ASN A 249 -26.28 2.85 -7.33
N GLY A 250 -26.32 3.55 -6.20
CA GLY A 250 -25.13 4.14 -5.57
C GLY A 250 -24.05 3.11 -5.26
N GLN A 251 -24.43 1.97 -4.66
CA GLN A 251 -23.52 0.87 -4.36
C GLN A 251 -22.89 0.27 -5.62
N ASN A 252 -23.67 0.13 -6.70
CA ASN A 252 -23.16 -0.36 -7.98
C ASN A 252 -22.11 0.58 -8.57
N GLN A 253 -22.35 1.91 -8.54
CA GLN A 253 -21.36 2.89 -9.00
C GLN A 253 -20.10 2.91 -8.12
N LEU A 254 -20.26 2.72 -6.81
CA LEU A 254 -19.16 2.60 -5.86
C LEU A 254 -18.27 1.39 -6.20
N MET A 255 -18.87 0.21 -6.39
CA MET A 255 -18.13 -1.01 -6.74
C MET A 255 -17.43 -0.91 -8.09
N ALA A 256 -18.09 -0.33 -9.10
CA ALA A 256 -17.49 -0.09 -10.41
C ALA A 256 -16.26 0.84 -10.30
N SER A 257 -16.33 1.88 -9.47
CA SER A 257 -15.19 2.78 -9.21
C SER A 257 -14.03 2.06 -8.54
N ILE A 258 -14.29 1.26 -7.51
CA ILE A 258 -13.26 0.50 -6.79
C ILE A 258 -12.54 -0.47 -7.74
N GLN A 259 -13.30 -1.20 -8.57
CA GLN A 259 -12.74 -2.12 -9.57
C GLN A 259 -11.89 -1.37 -10.61
N LEU A 260 -12.37 -0.21 -11.07
CA LEU A 260 -11.63 0.61 -12.01
C LEU A 260 -10.31 1.14 -11.40
N ARG A 261 -10.28 1.55 -10.13
CA ARG A 261 -9.03 1.97 -9.46
C ARG A 261 -8.02 0.82 -9.38
N ALA A 262 -8.46 -0.39 -9.07
CA ALA A 262 -7.58 -1.57 -9.06
C ALA A 262 -7.01 -1.89 -10.46
N LEU A 263 -7.85 -1.79 -11.50
CA LEU A 263 -7.40 -1.95 -12.88
C LEU A 263 -6.38 -0.87 -13.27
N ILE A 264 -6.62 0.39 -12.89
CA ILE A 264 -5.70 1.51 -13.12
C ILE A 264 -4.33 1.24 -12.47
N ASP A 265 -4.30 0.75 -11.24
CA ASP A 265 -3.03 0.42 -10.56
C ASP A 265 -2.26 -0.70 -11.27
N SER A 266 -2.95 -1.73 -11.77
CA SER A 266 -2.33 -2.79 -12.60
C SER A 266 -1.75 -2.22 -13.90
N ILE A 267 -2.55 -1.44 -14.64
CA ILE A 267 -2.12 -0.81 -15.90
C ILE A 267 -0.88 0.05 -15.67
N LEU A 268 -0.89 0.93 -14.65
CA LEU A 268 0.26 1.78 -14.32
C LEU A 268 1.53 0.96 -14.01
N SER A 269 1.38 -0.15 -13.28
CA SER A 269 2.50 -1.05 -12.98
C SER A 269 3.04 -1.71 -14.26
N ASP A 270 2.16 -2.27 -15.08
CA ASP A 270 2.53 -3.00 -16.29
C ASP A 270 3.21 -2.10 -17.33
N ILE A 271 2.64 -0.93 -17.63
CA ILE A 271 3.26 0.00 -18.59
C ILE A 271 4.64 0.48 -18.12
N SER A 272 4.81 0.72 -16.81
CA SER A 272 6.07 1.21 -16.26
C SER A 272 7.16 0.15 -16.35
N ARG A 273 6.79 -1.12 -16.17
CA ARG A 273 7.67 -2.28 -16.33
C ARG A 273 8.05 -2.46 -17.80
N ASP A 274 7.06 -2.54 -18.69
CA ASP A 274 7.28 -2.80 -20.11
C ASP A 274 8.17 -1.72 -20.77
N MET A 275 7.93 -0.45 -20.46
CA MET A 275 8.77 0.66 -20.93
C MET A 275 10.21 0.56 -20.40
N ARG A 276 10.38 0.21 -19.13
CA ARG A 276 11.72 0.12 -18.51
C ARG A 276 12.50 -1.08 -19.03
N GLU A 277 11.84 -2.23 -19.14
CA GLU A 277 12.45 -3.45 -19.69
C GLU A 277 12.92 -3.22 -21.14
N GLN A 278 12.09 -2.57 -21.98
CA GLN A 278 12.51 -2.23 -23.33
C GLN A 278 13.67 -1.22 -23.34
N ALA A 279 13.66 -0.23 -22.46
CA ALA A 279 14.77 0.73 -22.34
C ALA A 279 16.09 0.05 -21.95
N ASP A 280 16.05 -0.91 -21.03
CA ASP A 280 17.21 -1.69 -20.58
C ASP A 280 17.75 -2.61 -21.70
N VAL A 281 16.86 -3.19 -22.52
CA VAL A 281 17.25 -3.95 -23.73
C VAL A 281 18.02 -3.05 -24.70
N VAL A 282 17.50 -1.86 -25.00
CA VAL A 282 18.15 -0.92 -25.90
C VAL A 282 19.49 -0.44 -25.34
N GLU A 283 19.59 -0.17 -24.03
CA GLU A 283 20.84 0.19 -23.36
C GLU A 283 21.91 -0.93 -23.49
N THR A 284 21.49 -2.19 -23.36
CA THR A 284 22.37 -3.35 -23.55
C THR A 284 22.86 -3.48 -24.99
N GLU A 285 21.97 -3.28 -25.97
CA GLU A 285 22.34 -3.32 -27.39
C GLU A 285 23.28 -2.17 -27.77
N PHE A 286 23.07 -0.95 -27.21
CA PHE A 286 24.01 0.15 -27.38
C PHE A 286 25.39 -0.21 -26.83
N ALA A 287 25.46 -0.75 -25.61
CA ALA A 287 26.73 -1.15 -24.99
C ALA A 287 27.47 -2.18 -25.85
N ARG A 288 26.75 -3.20 -26.37
CA ARG A 288 27.31 -4.21 -27.28
C ARG A 288 27.84 -3.57 -28.56
N ARG A 289 27.03 -2.73 -29.22
CA ARG A 289 27.41 -2.09 -30.49
C ARG A 289 28.60 -1.15 -30.34
N ILE A 290 28.66 -0.41 -29.25
CA ILE A 290 29.79 0.47 -28.90
C ILE A 290 31.07 -0.35 -28.70
N SER A 291 30.99 -1.49 -28.00
CA SER A 291 32.14 -2.38 -27.79
C SER A 291 32.65 -2.93 -29.12
N GLU A 292 31.75 -3.47 -29.96
CA GLU A 292 32.10 -4.00 -31.29
C GLU A 292 32.76 -2.94 -32.18
N MET A 293 32.22 -1.72 -32.18
CA MET A 293 32.73 -0.61 -32.97
C MET A 293 34.10 -0.13 -32.47
N SER A 294 34.29 -0.08 -31.15
CA SER A 294 35.57 0.28 -30.53
C SER A 294 36.64 -0.76 -30.82
N ASP A 295 36.32 -2.05 -30.74
CA ASP A 295 37.25 -3.14 -31.03
C ASP A 295 37.67 -3.16 -32.50
N ALA A 296 36.72 -2.94 -33.42
CA ALA A 296 37.00 -2.80 -34.84
C ALA A 296 37.92 -1.59 -35.11
N MET A 297 37.64 -0.45 -34.49
CA MET A 297 38.47 0.76 -34.62
C MET A 297 39.89 0.52 -34.08
N GLN A 298 40.04 -0.12 -32.92
CA GLN A 298 41.36 -0.43 -32.35
C GLN A 298 42.17 -1.36 -33.25
N LYS A 299 41.55 -2.38 -33.83
CA LYS A 299 42.21 -3.27 -34.81
C LYS A 299 42.65 -2.50 -36.05
N MET A 300 41.83 -1.59 -36.57
CA MET A 300 42.19 -0.73 -37.70
C MET A 300 43.34 0.23 -37.36
N ILE A 301 43.33 0.84 -36.18
CA ILE A 301 44.43 1.70 -35.69
C ILE A 301 45.73 0.89 -35.58
N GLN A 302 45.66 -0.34 -35.07
CA GLN A 302 46.84 -1.21 -34.97
C GLN A 302 47.37 -1.59 -36.37
N ASN A 303 46.49 -1.99 -37.28
CA ASN A 303 46.89 -2.32 -38.66
C ASN A 303 47.47 -1.10 -39.40
N SER A 304 46.91 0.10 -39.17
CA SER A 304 47.45 1.36 -39.71
C SER A 304 48.87 1.62 -39.21
N ARG A 305 49.17 1.38 -37.91
CA ARG A 305 50.54 1.50 -37.37
C ARG A 305 51.50 0.49 -37.97
N GLU A 306 51.08 -0.76 -38.15
CA GLU A 306 51.91 -1.80 -38.77
C GLU A 306 52.19 -1.49 -40.24
N THR A 307 51.17 -0.98 -40.96
CA THR A 307 51.31 -0.52 -42.35
C THR A 307 52.29 0.66 -42.45
N LEU A 308 52.21 1.64 -41.53
CA LEU A 308 53.17 2.75 -41.47
C LEU A 308 54.61 2.27 -41.24
N LYS A 309 54.79 1.27 -40.37
CA LYS A 309 56.11 0.67 -40.14
C LYS A 309 56.62 -0.02 -41.40
N ALA A 310 55.77 -0.80 -42.09
CA ALA A 310 56.13 -1.46 -43.34
C ALA A 310 56.47 -0.45 -44.45
N ILE A 311 55.78 0.69 -44.52
CA ILE A 311 56.12 1.79 -45.43
C ILE A 311 57.55 2.30 -45.14
N ALA A 312 57.86 2.60 -43.88
CA ALA A 312 59.19 3.09 -43.48
C ALA A 312 60.31 2.07 -43.75
N ASP A 313 60.06 0.79 -43.47
CA ASP A 313 61.00 -0.30 -43.75
C ASP A 313 61.24 -0.45 -45.26
N ASN A 314 60.20 -0.31 -46.08
CA ASN A 314 60.30 -0.41 -47.53
C ASN A 314 60.96 0.83 -48.16
N GLU A 315 60.75 2.03 -47.61
CA GLU A 315 61.51 3.24 -47.97
C GLU A 315 63.01 3.04 -47.75
N LYS A 316 63.39 2.47 -46.61
CA LYS A 316 64.79 2.12 -46.33
C LYS A 316 65.32 1.07 -47.30
N LYS A 317 64.52 0.05 -47.67
CA LYS A 317 64.90 -0.96 -48.68
C LYS A 317 65.13 -0.31 -50.05
N ILE A 318 64.24 0.58 -50.47
CA ILE A 318 64.35 1.35 -51.73
C ILE A 318 65.64 2.17 -51.75
N ASP A 319 65.96 2.88 -50.66
CA ASP A 319 67.19 3.67 -50.57
C ASP A 319 68.46 2.81 -50.61
N MET A 320 68.45 1.66 -49.91
CA MET A 320 69.55 0.68 -49.95
C MET A 320 69.75 0.09 -51.35
N LEU A 321 68.66 -0.29 -52.04
CA LEU A 321 68.71 -0.82 -53.40
C LEU A 321 69.24 0.24 -54.37
N ARG A 322 68.76 1.49 -54.29
CA ARG A 322 69.28 2.62 -55.08
C ARG A 322 70.77 2.86 -54.84
N ALA A 323 71.22 2.77 -53.59
CA ALA A 323 72.64 2.88 -53.27
C ALA A 323 73.48 1.72 -53.82
N SER A 324 72.97 0.49 -53.75
CA SER A 324 73.63 -0.71 -54.29
C SER A 324 73.74 -0.68 -55.82
N ILE A 325 72.68 -0.25 -56.51
CA ILE A 325 72.68 -0.02 -57.95
C ILE A 325 73.77 0.99 -58.31
N ARG A 326 73.78 2.18 -57.69
CA ARG A 326 74.84 3.19 -57.93
C ARG A 326 76.26 2.64 -57.69
N ALA A 327 76.44 1.83 -56.64
CA ALA A 327 77.72 1.21 -56.32
C ALA A 327 78.18 0.18 -57.37
N LYS A 328 77.25 -0.44 -58.13
CA LYS A 328 77.54 -1.40 -59.22
C LYS A 328 77.57 -0.75 -60.60
N GLU A 329 76.85 0.35 -60.81
CA GLU A 329 76.92 1.18 -62.01
C GLU A 329 78.31 1.81 -62.19
N ALA A 330 78.97 2.22 -61.10
CA ALA A 330 80.32 2.79 -61.16
C ALA A 330 81.38 1.82 -61.75
N PRO A 331 81.56 0.59 -61.22
CA PRO A 331 82.48 -0.38 -61.83
C PRO A 331 82.00 -0.86 -63.20
N LEU A 332 80.68 -0.99 -63.44
CA LEU A 332 80.14 -1.33 -64.77
C LEU A 332 80.55 -0.27 -65.80
N LYS A 333 80.44 1.01 -65.47
CA LYS A 333 80.87 2.12 -66.30
C LYS A 333 82.37 2.08 -66.56
N VAL A 334 83.20 1.75 -65.55
CA VAL A 334 84.65 1.57 -65.73
C VAL A 334 84.95 0.40 -66.66
N ALA A 335 84.32 -0.76 -66.48
CA ALA A 335 84.51 -1.93 -67.31
C ALA A 335 84.08 -1.67 -68.77
N GLN A 336 82.92 -1.01 -68.98
CA GLN A 336 82.45 -0.59 -70.31
C GLN A 336 83.38 0.44 -70.96
N THR A 337 83.87 1.42 -70.20
CA THR A 337 84.82 2.44 -70.71
C THR A 337 86.15 1.79 -71.10
N ARG A 338 86.70 0.90 -70.26
CA ARG A 338 87.90 0.11 -70.58
C ARG A 338 87.71 -0.71 -71.86
N LEU A 339 86.54 -1.33 -72.04
CA LEU A 339 86.20 -2.09 -73.24
C LEU A 339 86.14 -1.19 -74.49
N ASN A 340 85.59 0.02 -74.35
CA ASN A 340 85.50 1.01 -75.42
C ASN A 340 86.86 1.60 -75.81
N ASP A 341 87.72 1.91 -74.83
CA ASP A 341 89.09 2.37 -75.09
C ASP A 341 89.89 1.29 -75.84
N ARG A 342 89.71 0.01 -75.47
CA ARG A 342 90.31 -1.14 -76.18
C ARG A 342 89.77 -1.34 -77.59
N ARG A 343 88.58 -0.84 -77.92
CA ARG A 343 88.04 -0.84 -79.29
C ARG A 343 88.72 0.18 -80.20
N ALA A 344 89.35 1.21 -79.65
CA ALA A 344 90.07 2.24 -80.41
C ALA A 344 91.48 1.78 -80.86
N ARG A 345 91.87 0.53 -80.58
CA ARG A 345 93.16 -0.04 -81.01
C ARG A 345 93.21 -0.14 -82.54
N PRO A 346 94.22 0.43 -83.22
CA PRO A 346 94.30 0.45 -84.68
C PRO A 346 94.87 -0.86 -85.27
N GLY A 347 94.37 -1.27 -86.43
CA GLY A 347 94.94 -2.36 -87.23
C GLY A 347 94.98 -3.71 -86.51
N ILE A 348 96.15 -4.36 -86.53
CA ILE A 348 96.36 -5.72 -85.98
C ILE A 348 96.39 -5.77 -84.45
N GLU A 349 96.61 -4.64 -83.77
CA GLU A 349 96.57 -4.51 -82.30
C GLU A 349 95.15 -4.61 -81.73
N SER A 350 94.13 -4.60 -82.60
CA SER A 350 92.72 -4.91 -82.25
C SER A 350 92.52 -6.43 -82.12
N CYS A 351 93.32 -7.06 -81.26
CA CYS A 351 93.29 -8.49 -81.03
C CYS A 351 92.30 -8.86 -79.91
N HIS A 352 91.66 -10.02 -80.08
CA HIS A 352 90.79 -10.61 -79.07
C HIS A 352 91.65 -11.44 -78.12
N ASP A 353 91.97 -10.85 -76.97
CA ASP A 353 92.89 -11.41 -75.99
C ASP A 353 92.16 -11.77 -74.67
N PRO A 354 92.78 -12.56 -73.78
CA PRO A 354 92.15 -12.98 -72.53
C PRO A 354 91.70 -11.81 -71.63
N ALA A 355 92.37 -10.66 -71.71
CA ALA A 355 91.97 -9.46 -70.98
C ALA A 355 90.69 -8.84 -71.54
N GLN A 356 90.51 -8.86 -72.88
CA GLN A 356 89.27 -8.49 -73.54
C GLN A 356 88.12 -9.42 -73.12
N ASP A 357 88.34 -10.74 -73.11
CA ASP A 357 87.33 -11.74 -72.71
C ASP A 357 86.88 -11.55 -71.25
N HIS A 358 87.83 -11.32 -70.34
CA HIS A 358 87.52 -11.05 -68.94
C HIS A 358 86.72 -9.76 -68.75
N LEU A 359 87.05 -8.68 -69.47
CA LEU A 359 86.27 -7.43 -69.41
C LEU A 359 84.85 -7.60 -69.97
N ILE A 360 84.67 -8.38 -71.04
CA ILE A 360 83.33 -8.72 -71.56
C ILE A 360 82.53 -9.50 -70.50
N GLY A 361 83.16 -10.49 -69.85
CA GLY A 361 82.55 -11.26 -68.76
C GLY A 361 82.20 -10.39 -67.55
N GLU A 362 83.06 -9.46 -67.17
CA GLU A 362 82.84 -8.48 -66.09
C GLU A 362 81.64 -7.57 -66.40
N VAL A 363 81.56 -7.01 -67.62
CA VAL A 363 80.41 -6.20 -68.06
C VAL A 363 79.12 -7.01 -68.03
N TYR A 364 79.13 -8.26 -68.49
CA TYR A 364 77.96 -9.13 -68.48
C TYR A 364 77.46 -9.42 -67.05
N GLN A 365 78.37 -9.81 -66.14
CA GLN A 365 78.02 -10.11 -64.74
C GLN A 365 77.51 -8.86 -64.00
N LEU A 366 78.16 -7.71 -64.19
CA LEU A 366 77.75 -6.45 -63.57
C LEU A 366 76.41 -5.96 -64.15
N SER A 367 76.18 -6.09 -65.46
CA SER A 367 74.90 -5.75 -66.09
C SER A 367 73.76 -6.62 -65.55
N GLN A 368 73.96 -7.94 -65.47
CA GLN A 368 72.99 -8.87 -64.89
C GLN A 368 72.69 -8.54 -63.42
N SER A 369 73.71 -8.17 -62.65
CA SER A 369 73.55 -7.75 -61.25
C SER A 369 72.74 -6.45 -61.12
N VAL A 370 73.00 -5.46 -61.98
CA VAL A 370 72.25 -4.19 -62.03
C VAL A 370 70.79 -4.43 -62.46
N ASP A 371 70.56 -5.28 -63.46
CA ASP A 371 69.21 -5.63 -63.92
C ASP A 371 68.40 -6.32 -62.81
N SER A 372 69.01 -7.28 -62.09
CA SER A 372 68.37 -7.95 -60.96
C SER A 372 68.01 -6.99 -59.83
N LEU A 373 68.93 -6.07 -59.48
CA LEU A 373 68.67 -5.05 -58.44
C LEU A 373 67.60 -4.05 -58.87
N THR A 374 67.55 -3.72 -60.16
CA THR A 374 66.54 -2.81 -60.73
C THR A 374 65.15 -3.48 -60.76
N GLY A 375 65.09 -4.79 -61.00
CA GLY A 375 63.86 -5.59 -60.84
C GLY A 375 63.31 -5.52 -59.41
N GLU A 376 64.17 -5.81 -58.41
CA GLU A 376 63.82 -5.72 -56.98
C GLU A 376 63.41 -4.30 -56.57
N LEU A 377 64.04 -3.26 -57.12
CA LEU A 377 63.68 -1.87 -56.85
C LEU A 377 62.25 -1.56 -57.34
N ARG A 378 61.87 -1.98 -58.56
CA ARG A 378 60.52 -1.77 -59.09
C ARG A 378 59.45 -2.48 -58.25
N GLU A 379 59.74 -3.70 -57.80
CA GLU A 379 58.82 -4.44 -56.93
C GLU A 379 58.67 -3.76 -55.56
N ALA A 380 59.77 -3.29 -54.97
CA ALA A 380 59.75 -2.53 -53.72
C ALA A 380 58.95 -1.22 -53.86
N GLU A 381 59.14 -0.46 -54.94
CA GLU A 381 58.40 0.78 -55.24
C GLU A 381 56.90 0.54 -55.44
N SER A 382 56.53 -0.55 -56.15
CA SER A 382 55.13 -0.97 -56.32
C SER A 382 54.48 -1.34 -54.98
N ASN A 383 55.18 -2.12 -54.15
CA ASN A 383 54.70 -2.50 -52.82
C ASN A 383 54.54 -1.28 -51.89
N TRP A 384 55.47 -0.32 -51.94
CA TRP A 384 55.37 0.93 -51.18
C TRP A 384 54.12 1.73 -51.56
N LYS A 385 53.82 1.85 -52.86
CA LYS A 385 52.63 2.55 -53.33
C LYS A 385 51.35 1.88 -52.82
N LYS A 386 51.27 0.55 -52.92
CA LYS A 386 50.13 -0.23 -52.42
C LYS A 386 49.92 -0.03 -50.91
N LEU A 387 50.99 -0.12 -50.11
CA LEU A 387 50.90 0.10 -48.66
C LEU A 387 50.43 1.52 -48.31
N ARG A 388 50.83 2.52 -49.10
CA ARG A 388 50.39 3.91 -48.93
C ARG A 388 48.90 4.08 -49.23
N ASP A 389 48.40 3.44 -50.29
CA ASP A 389 46.98 3.44 -50.64
C ASP A 389 46.16 2.71 -49.55
N ASP A 390 46.63 1.55 -49.07
CA ASP A 390 46.02 0.80 -47.97
C ASP A 390 45.96 1.64 -46.68
N HIS A 391 47.02 2.39 -46.36
CA HIS A 391 47.04 3.30 -45.21
C HIS A 391 46.00 4.43 -45.33
N GLN A 392 45.83 5.02 -46.52
CA GLN A 392 44.81 6.05 -46.75
C GLN A 392 43.40 5.49 -46.59
N MET A 393 43.16 4.28 -47.09
CA MET A 393 41.87 3.60 -46.92
C MET A 393 41.57 3.34 -45.44
N LEU A 394 42.54 2.80 -44.69
CA LEU A 394 42.41 2.59 -43.23
C LEU A 394 42.16 3.89 -42.47
N ALA A 395 42.80 5.00 -42.85
CA ALA A 395 42.59 6.30 -42.20
C ALA A 395 41.14 6.80 -42.37
N LYS A 396 40.57 6.61 -43.57
CA LYS A 396 39.16 6.96 -43.86
C LYS A 396 38.20 6.08 -43.06
N GLU A 397 38.45 4.77 -42.98
CA GLU A 397 37.66 3.85 -42.17
C GLU A 397 37.68 4.23 -40.68
N ILE A 398 38.86 4.55 -40.13
CA ILE A 398 39.00 4.96 -38.72
C ILE A 398 38.16 6.21 -38.43
N GLU A 399 38.14 7.20 -39.32
CA GLU A 399 37.35 8.42 -39.12
C GLU A 399 35.83 8.14 -39.17
N MET A 400 35.38 7.20 -40.01
CA MET A 400 33.99 6.73 -40.02
C MET A 400 33.61 6.07 -38.69
N LYS A 401 34.43 5.12 -38.19
CA LYS A 401 34.19 4.45 -36.91
C LYS A 401 34.17 5.43 -35.74
N LYS A 402 35.05 6.44 -35.78
CA LYS A 402 35.12 7.51 -34.78
C LYS A 402 33.86 8.37 -34.76
N ASN A 403 33.29 8.71 -35.92
CA ASN A 403 32.01 9.40 -36.01
C ASN A 403 30.87 8.56 -35.43
N SER A 404 30.79 7.28 -35.80
CA SER A 404 29.77 6.36 -35.29
C SER A 404 29.83 6.19 -33.77
N LEU A 405 31.04 6.03 -33.21
CA LEU A 405 31.26 5.97 -31.77
C LEU A 405 30.85 7.28 -31.06
N TYR A 406 31.18 8.43 -31.66
CA TYR A 406 30.77 9.73 -31.11
C TYR A 406 29.24 9.87 -31.07
N ILE A 407 28.54 9.47 -32.13
CA ILE A 407 27.07 9.49 -32.18
C ILE A 407 26.47 8.59 -31.09
N ASP A 408 26.98 7.37 -30.92
CA ASP A 408 26.41 6.44 -29.94
C ASP A 408 26.74 6.83 -28.51
N GLN A 409 28.01 7.10 -28.20
CA GLN A 409 28.45 7.38 -26.83
C GLN A 409 28.06 8.80 -26.37
N GLN A 410 28.30 9.80 -27.22
CA GLN A 410 28.25 11.21 -26.79
C GLN A 410 26.93 11.91 -27.14
N LYS A 411 26.19 11.41 -28.14
CA LYS A 411 24.86 11.94 -28.47
C LYS A 411 23.77 11.05 -27.87
N SER A 412 23.68 9.80 -28.31
CA SER A 412 22.58 8.91 -27.97
C SER A 412 22.59 8.48 -26.49
N MET A 413 23.69 7.93 -25.99
CA MET A 413 23.76 7.51 -24.58
C MET A 413 23.65 8.70 -23.62
N ALA A 414 24.12 9.89 -24.01
CA ALA A 414 24.01 11.09 -23.20
C ALA A 414 22.56 11.54 -22.97
N ILE A 415 21.70 11.47 -23.99
CA ILE A 415 20.27 11.78 -23.83
C ILE A 415 19.51 10.67 -23.10
N ARG A 416 19.91 9.39 -23.30
CA ARG A 416 19.29 8.25 -22.60
C ARG A 416 19.50 8.27 -21.08
N MET A 417 20.56 8.90 -20.57
CA MET A 417 20.73 9.12 -19.13
C MET A 417 19.59 9.93 -18.48
N ARG A 418 18.76 10.62 -19.26
CA ARG A 418 17.60 11.40 -18.79
C ARG A 418 16.29 10.62 -18.80
N TYR A 419 16.34 9.31 -19.08
CA TYR A 419 15.15 8.47 -19.06
C TYR A 419 14.46 8.52 -17.68
N PRO A 420 13.13 8.71 -17.60
CA PRO A 420 12.43 8.84 -16.34
C PRO A 420 12.54 7.59 -15.46
N SER A 421 12.48 7.79 -14.15
CA SER A 421 12.42 6.70 -13.18
C SER A 421 11.06 6.00 -13.19
N VAL A 422 11.01 4.76 -12.70
CA VAL A 422 9.76 4.01 -12.54
C VAL A 422 8.72 4.79 -11.73
N GLN A 423 9.13 5.51 -10.68
CA GLN A 423 8.19 6.35 -9.90
C GLN A 423 7.54 7.46 -10.74
N ARG A 424 8.30 8.08 -11.64
CA ARG A 424 7.77 9.13 -12.51
C ARG A 424 6.83 8.54 -13.57
N LEU A 425 7.17 7.38 -14.13
CA LEU A 425 6.30 6.63 -15.06
C LEU A 425 5.01 6.15 -14.38
N LEU A 426 5.04 5.83 -13.09
CA LEU A 426 3.86 5.53 -12.27
C LEU A 426 2.98 6.76 -11.96
N GLY A 427 3.34 7.95 -12.45
CA GLY A 427 2.59 9.20 -12.25
C GLY A 427 2.82 9.88 -10.90
N TYR A 428 3.84 9.47 -10.14
CA TYR A 428 4.25 10.17 -8.92
C TYR A 428 5.19 11.33 -9.27
N ASN A 429 4.80 12.55 -8.88
CA ASN A 429 5.66 13.71 -9.07
C ASN A 429 6.90 13.62 -8.18
N ALA A 430 8.06 13.85 -8.76
CA ALA A 430 9.25 14.19 -7.99
C ALA A 430 9.03 15.57 -7.34
N HIS A 431 8.76 15.56 -6.03
CA HIS A 431 8.62 16.71 -5.13
C HIS A 431 7.39 17.62 -5.30
N HIS A 432 6.33 17.32 -4.53
CA HIS A 432 5.74 18.34 -3.67
C HIS A 432 6.28 18.16 -2.24
N SER A 433 7.49 18.68 -1.98
CA SER A 433 7.85 19.14 -0.65
C SER A 433 8.11 20.63 -0.74
N THR A 434 7.21 21.40 -0.16
CA THR A 434 7.33 22.83 0.08
C THR A 434 8.68 23.20 0.69
N ASN A 435 9.34 24.21 0.11
CA ASN A 435 10.35 25.12 0.68
C ASN A 435 11.41 24.53 1.64
N TYR A 436 12.61 24.25 1.13
CA TYR A 436 13.86 24.46 1.88
C TYR A 436 14.98 25.00 0.94
N PRO A 437 15.80 25.98 1.37
CA PRO A 437 16.69 26.73 0.49
C PRO A 437 18.01 25.99 0.22
N LYS A 438 18.45 26.06 -1.04
CA LYS A 438 19.82 26.20 -1.63
C LYS A 438 21.12 25.76 -0.89
N TYR A 439 21.10 25.02 0.21
CA TYR A 439 22.32 24.59 0.93
C TYR A 439 22.77 23.15 0.62
N PHE A 440 21.97 22.38 -0.11
CA PHE A 440 22.27 20.96 -0.35
C PHE A 440 23.32 20.72 -1.46
N LEU A 441 23.42 21.62 -2.44
CA LEU A 441 24.46 21.54 -3.47
C LEU A 441 25.86 21.74 -2.89
N TYR A 442 26.01 22.59 -1.88
CA TYR A 442 27.32 22.85 -1.25
C TYR A 442 27.82 21.65 -0.42
N PHE A 443 26.91 20.95 0.25
CA PHE A 443 27.25 19.74 1.03
C PHE A 443 27.57 18.53 0.14
N PHE A 444 26.93 18.42 -1.02
CA PHE A 444 27.16 17.31 -1.95
C PHE A 444 28.57 17.38 -2.59
N TRP A 445 29.06 18.57 -2.92
CA TRP A 445 30.43 18.77 -3.42
C TRP A 445 31.51 18.55 -2.34
N ILE A 446 31.22 18.86 -1.07
CA ILE A 446 32.16 18.61 0.05
C ILE A 446 32.26 17.11 0.36
N ILE A 447 31.16 16.36 0.25
CA ILE A 447 31.14 14.90 0.46
C ILE A 447 31.87 14.18 -0.68
N ILE A 448 31.69 14.60 -1.93
CA ILE A 448 32.45 14.05 -3.06
C ILE A 448 33.95 14.38 -2.93
N GLY A 449 34.30 15.61 -2.54
CA GLY A 449 35.70 16.01 -2.30
C GLY A 449 36.36 15.20 -1.18
N THR A 450 35.64 14.91 -0.10
CA THR A 450 36.16 14.08 1.00
C THR A 450 36.27 12.60 0.65
N ILE A 451 35.38 12.07 -0.19
CA ILE A 451 35.46 10.70 -0.71
C ILE A 451 36.65 10.54 -1.69
N ILE A 452 36.91 11.54 -2.54
CA ILE A 452 38.07 11.54 -3.46
C ILE A 452 39.39 11.59 -2.67
N ILE A 453 39.46 12.36 -1.58
CA ILE A 453 40.64 12.41 -0.70
C ILE A 453 40.83 11.07 0.03
N TYR A 454 39.76 10.42 0.49
CA TYR A 454 39.83 9.13 1.18
C TYR A 454 40.23 7.98 0.24
N LEU A 455 39.79 8.01 -1.01
CA LEU A 455 40.19 7.06 -2.07
C LEU A 455 41.63 7.29 -2.55
N SER A 456 42.16 8.51 -2.42
CA SER A 456 43.56 8.83 -2.72
C SER A 456 44.52 8.35 -1.63
N PHE A 457 44.11 8.39 -0.36
CA PHE A 457 44.92 7.90 0.77
C PHE A 457 44.92 6.37 0.93
N THR A 458 43.82 5.70 0.57
CA THR A 458 43.72 4.23 0.65
C THR A 458 44.53 3.53 -0.46
N ASN A 459 44.64 4.14 -1.64
CA ASN A 459 45.52 3.64 -2.71
C ASN A 459 47.02 3.80 -2.40
N LEU A 460 47.42 4.83 -1.63
CA LEU A 460 48.82 5.01 -1.23
C LEU A 460 49.23 4.03 -0.11
N TYR A 461 48.30 3.63 0.76
CA TYR A 461 48.53 2.63 1.81
C TYR A 461 48.65 1.20 1.24
N PHE A 462 47.89 0.87 0.19
CA PHE A 462 48.04 -0.40 -0.53
C PHE A 462 49.32 -0.48 -1.36
N TYR A 463 49.82 0.64 -1.88
CA TYR A 463 51.07 0.66 -2.67
C TYR A 463 52.34 0.49 -1.80
N ILE A 464 52.30 0.88 -0.52
CA ILE A 464 53.42 0.78 0.41
C ILE A 464 53.50 -0.62 1.08
N LEU A 465 52.39 -1.33 1.19
CA LEU A 465 52.36 -2.70 1.73
C LEU A 465 52.74 -3.80 0.73
N GLN A 466 52.83 -3.47 -0.57
CA GLN A 466 53.12 -4.45 -1.63
C GLN A 466 54.59 -4.47 -2.09
N SER A 467 55.46 -3.62 -1.50
CA SER A 467 56.91 -3.56 -1.81
C SER A 467 57.81 -4.31 -0.81
N ALA A 468 57.25 -4.80 0.30
CA ALA A 468 58.00 -5.51 1.34
C ALA A 468 57.52 -6.96 1.53
N GLN A 469 57.70 -7.81 0.53
CA GLN A 469 58.00 -9.25 0.68
C GLN A 469 58.20 -9.91 -0.70
N THR A 470 59.49 -10.09 -0.98
CA THR A 470 60.22 -10.88 -1.98
C THR A 470 59.61 -12.13 -2.66
N HIS A 471 59.99 -12.28 -3.95
CA HIS A 471 60.43 -13.48 -4.73
C HIS A 471 59.41 -14.42 -5.45
N ARG A 472 59.31 -14.24 -6.80
CA ARG A 472 59.17 -15.16 -8.00
C ARG A 472 58.65 -16.64 -7.85
N PRO A 473 58.19 -17.34 -8.93
CA PRO A 473 57.39 -16.97 -10.13
C PRO A 473 56.35 -18.05 -10.65
N ILE A 474 55.48 -17.67 -11.62
CA ILE A 474 54.74 -18.43 -12.69
C ILE A 474 53.52 -19.36 -12.40
N SER A 475 52.47 -19.15 -13.23
CA SER A 475 51.51 -20.10 -13.90
C SER A 475 50.03 -19.94 -13.54
N LEU A 476 49.20 -19.31 -14.39
CA LEU A 476 48.34 -19.91 -15.44
C LEU A 476 47.50 -21.11 -14.97
N TYR A 477 46.17 -20.96 -14.95
CA TYR A 477 45.22 -21.77 -15.72
C TYR A 477 43.82 -21.13 -15.75
N ALA A 478 43.27 -21.03 -16.96
CA ALA A 478 41.89 -20.70 -17.27
C ALA A 478 41.13 -21.99 -17.65
N HIS A 479 39.83 -22.04 -17.38
CA HIS A 479 38.76 -22.74 -18.14
C HIS A 479 37.41 -22.34 -17.48
N LYS A 480 36.42 -21.66 -18.08
CA LYS A 480 35.60 -21.89 -19.30
C LYS A 480 34.90 -23.25 -19.33
N ASN A 481 33.61 -23.30 -18.97
CA ASN A 481 32.44 -23.34 -19.91
C ASN A 481 31.19 -24.02 -19.27
N VAL A 482 30.02 -23.37 -19.24
CA VAL A 482 28.85 -23.42 -20.18
C VAL A 482 27.91 -24.64 -19.98
N HIS A 483 26.61 -24.42 -19.69
CA HIS A 483 25.43 -24.79 -20.53
C HIS A 483 24.07 -24.78 -19.78
N PHE A 484 23.30 -23.72 -20.04
CA PHE A 484 21.92 -23.63 -20.57
C PHE A 484 20.92 -24.84 -20.52
N VAL A 485 19.80 -24.59 -19.81
CA VAL A 485 18.33 -24.82 -20.08
C VAL A 485 17.66 -26.23 -19.94
N PRO A 486 16.31 -26.35 -20.03
CA PRO A 486 15.35 -26.40 -18.91
C PRO A 486 14.52 -27.70 -18.87
N SER A 487 13.82 -27.97 -17.76
CA SER A 487 12.44 -28.48 -17.80
C SER A 487 11.91 -28.65 -16.38
N PHE A 488 10.73 -28.10 -16.09
CA PHE A 488 9.54 -28.90 -15.77
C PHE A 488 8.38 -27.96 -15.42
N ILE A 489 7.62 -27.60 -16.46
CA ILE A 489 6.23 -27.18 -16.36
C ILE A 489 5.44 -28.43 -15.93
N LYS A 490 5.17 -28.57 -14.63
CA LYS A 490 4.08 -29.41 -14.11
C LYS A 490 3.76 -29.21 -12.61
N ILE A 491 3.89 -28.00 -12.08
CA ILE A 491 3.36 -27.64 -10.74
C ILE A 491 2.84 -26.19 -10.74
N LYS A 492 2.22 -25.72 -11.83
CA LYS A 492 1.72 -24.33 -11.90
C LYS A 492 0.24 -24.19 -11.54
N LYS A 493 -0.58 -25.23 -11.73
CA LYS A 493 -2.03 -25.14 -11.54
C LYS A 493 -2.55 -25.40 -10.11
N SER A 494 -1.74 -25.92 -9.18
CA SER A 494 -2.13 -26.00 -7.76
C SER A 494 -1.55 -24.87 -6.90
N LEU A 495 -0.48 -24.22 -7.35
CA LEU A 495 0.09 -23.05 -6.66
C LEU A 495 -0.67 -21.75 -6.96
N GLU A 496 -1.22 -21.59 -8.16
CA GLU A 496 -1.94 -20.37 -8.57
C GLU A 496 -3.19 -20.08 -7.70
N PHE A 497 -3.81 -21.10 -7.10
CA PHE A 497 -4.93 -20.93 -6.16
C PHE A 497 -4.47 -20.49 -4.74
N SER A 498 -3.25 -20.84 -4.34
CA SER A 498 -2.67 -20.44 -3.04
C SER A 498 -1.99 -19.08 -3.10
N GLN A 499 -1.52 -18.68 -4.29
CA GLN A 499 -0.76 -17.44 -4.49
C GLN A 499 -1.67 -16.23 -4.74
N SER A 500 -2.86 -16.43 -5.33
CA SER A 500 -3.86 -15.35 -5.49
C SER A 500 -4.41 -14.85 -4.14
N LEU A 501 -4.34 -15.66 -3.08
CA LEU A 501 -4.65 -15.28 -1.71
C LEU A 501 -3.55 -14.42 -1.05
N PHE A 502 -2.35 -14.36 -1.62
CA PHE A 502 -1.20 -13.70 -1.00
C PHE A 502 -0.90 -12.31 -1.58
N GLU A 503 -1.30 -12.03 -2.83
CA GLU A 503 -0.85 -10.83 -3.57
C GLU A 503 -1.85 -9.67 -3.63
N SER A 504 -3.12 -9.82 -3.23
CA SER A 504 -4.05 -8.68 -3.11
C SER A 504 -3.87 -7.95 -1.76
N ARG A 505 -2.78 -7.21 -1.59
CA ARG A 505 -2.43 -6.49 -0.34
C ARG A 505 -2.21 -5.00 -0.55
N THR A 506 -3.19 -4.25 -1.04
CA THR A 506 -3.21 -2.78 -0.95
C THR A 506 -4.61 -2.20 -1.08
N SER A 507 -5.26 -1.82 0.03
CA SER A 507 -6.26 -0.73 0.10
C SER A 507 -6.87 -0.60 1.51
N LEU A 508 -6.77 0.61 2.09
CA LEU A 508 -7.56 1.21 3.18
C LEU A 508 -7.53 0.56 4.59
N TYR A 509 -6.76 1.20 5.49
CA TYR A 509 -6.85 1.15 6.96
C TYR A 509 -6.99 -0.22 7.66
N HIS A 510 -6.25 -1.24 7.22
CA HIS A 510 -5.75 -2.33 8.08
C HIS A 510 -4.71 -3.14 7.28
N PRO A 511 -3.41 -3.13 7.63
CA PRO A 511 -2.49 -4.10 7.09
C PRO A 511 -2.59 -5.33 7.98
N HIS A 512 -3.28 -6.34 7.46
CA HIS A 512 -3.04 -7.74 7.81
C HIS A 512 -3.39 -8.16 9.23
N LEU A 513 -4.70 -8.26 9.48
CA LEU A 513 -5.23 -9.57 9.84
C LEU A 513 -5.86 -10.19 8.58
N PRO A 514 -5.96 -11.51 8.44
CA PRO A 514 -6.68 -12.13 7.34
C PRO A 514 -8.21 -11.97 7.51
N ILE A 515 -8.72 -10.72 7.62
CA ILE A 515 -10.15 -10.39 7.68
C ILE A 515 -10.90 -10.91 6.44
N HIS A 516 -10.22 -11.03 5.31
CA HIS A 516 -10.80 -11.64 4.11
C HIS A 516 -11.01 -13.17 4.19
N ILE A 517 -10.27 -13.90 5.03
CA ILE A 517 -10.55 -15.33 5.29
C ILE A 517 -11.77 -15.45 6.23
N TYR A 518 -11.94 -14.45 7.11
CA TYR A 518 -12.98 -14.39 8.13
C TYR A 518 -14.38 -14.01 7.61
N THR A 519 -14.53 -13.58 6.35
CA THR A 519 -15.82 -13.24 5.73
C THR A 519 -16.38 -14.32 4.80
N GLN A 520 -15.69 -15.45 4.64
CA GLN A 520 -16.14 -16.57 3.80
C GLN A 520 -17.05 -17.55 4.57
N ASN A 521 -17.92 -18.27 3.84
CA ASN A 521 -18.84 -19.26 4.41
C ASN A 521 -18.07 -20.53 4.86
N LEU A 522 -17.53 -20.52 6.09
CA LEU A 522 -16.75 -21.61 6.70
C LEU A 522 -17.60 -22.80 7.20
N SER A 523 -18.82 -22.97 6.69
CA SER A 523 -19.73 -24.05 7.08
C SER A 523 -19.19 -25.46 6.78
N PHE A 524 -18.20 -25.59 5.89
CA PHE A 524 -17.56 -26.85 5.53
C PHE A 524 -16.53 -27.37 6.56
N LEU A 525 -16.06 -26.56 7.50
CA LEU A 525 -15.04 -26.95 8.49
C LEU A 525 -15.57 -27.82 9.65
N ARG A 526 -16.78 -28.38 9.53
CA ARG A 526 -17.62 -28.73 10.69
C ARG A 526 -17.38 -30.07 11.41
N ASN A 527 -16.40 -30.92 11.08
CA ASN A 527 -16.39 -32.29 11.64
C ASN A 527 -15.08 -32.86 12.22
N ILE A 528 -13.95 -32.14 12.23
CA ILE A 528 -12.68 -32.68 12.79
C ILE A 528 -12.14 -31.71 13.81
N SER A 529 -11.70 -32.19 14.99
CA SER A 529 -11.05 -31.36 16.00
C SER A 529 -9.53 -31.32 15.82
N LYS A 530 -8.89 -30.17 16.07
CA LYS A 530 -7.43 -30.02 16.06
C LYS A 530 -6.87 -29.91 17.47
N LEU A 531 -5.74 -30.55 17.72
CA LEU A 531 -5.03 -30.54 19.00
C LEU A 531 -3.71 -29.77 18.90
N ILE A 532 -3.53 -28.78 19.76
CA ILE A 532 -2.34 -27.94 19.85
C ILE A 532 -1.64 -28.24 21.19
N LEU A 533 -0.39 -28.67 21.14
CA LEU A 533 0.44 -28.92 22.32
C LEU A 533 1.40 -27.76 22.57
N LEU A 534 1.44 -27.28 23.81
CA LEU A 534 2.51 -26.38 24.29
C LEU A 534 3.75 -27.22 24.60
N GLY A 535 4.75 -27.14 23.72
CA GLY A 535 5.92 -28.04 23.73
C GLY A 535 6.92 -27.77 24.86
N ASN A 536 6.95 -26.54 25.37
CA ASN A 536 7.81 -26.12 26.49
C ASN A 536 7.14 -24.95 27.26
N PRO A 537 7.63 -24.60 28.47
CA PRO A 537 7.10 -23.47 29.22
C PRO A 537 7.38 -22.13 28.53
N PHE A 538 6.55 -21.11 28.83
CA PHE A 538 6.77 -19.72 28.45
C PHE A 538 7.28 -18.95 29.67
N PHE A 539 8.58 -18.64 29.71
CA PHE A 539 9.27 -18.05 30.86
C PHE A 539 9.01 -18.82 32.18
N GLY A 540 9.02 -20.15 32.10
CA GLY A 540 8.77 -21.04 33.23
C GLY A 540 7.29 -21.33 33.53
N ASP A 541 6.34 -20.67 32.87
CA ASP A 541 4.91 -20.99 32.97
C ASP A 541 4.52 -22.05 31.93
N GLU A 542 4.16 -23.25 32.39
CA GLU A 542 3.71 -24.35 31.54
C GLU A 542 2.40 -24.04 30.82
N THR A 543 1.56 -23.17 31.38
CA THR A 543 0.24 -22.82 30.84
C THR A 543 0.26 -21.65 29.87
N TRP A 544 1.40 -20.96 29.72
CA TRP A 544 1.54 -19.76 28.89
C TRP A 544 0.51 -18.67 29.24
N GLY A 545 0.15 -18.53 30.52
CA GLY A 545 -0.86 -17.59 30.99
C GLY A 545 -2.30 -17.99 30.65
N LEU A 546 -2.54 -19.19 30.12
CA LEU A 546 -3.89 -19.72 29.86
C LEU A 546 -4.46 -20.34 31.15
N HIS A 547 -4.71 -19.51 32.15
CA HIS A 547 -5.05 -19.88 33.54
C HIS A 547 -6.26 -20.81 33.74
N THR A 548 -7.06 -21.05 32.70
CA THR A 548 -8.22 -21.96 32.73
C THR A 548 -7.88 -23.38 32.27
N ILE A 549 -6.61 -23.71 31.99
CA ILE A 549 -6.17 -25.11 31.87
C ILE A 549 -6.11 -25.65 33.30
N GLU A 550 -7.23 -26.18 33.80
CA GLU A 550 -7.38 -26.60 35.19
C GLU A 550 -6.35 -27.67 35.59
N LYS A 551 -5.78 -27.53 36.79
CA LYS A 551 -4.83 -28.50 37.39
C LYS A 551 -5.50 -29.75 37.98
N SER A 552 -6.84 -29.88 37.93
CA SER A 552 -7.57 -30.93 38.66
C SER A 552 -8.57 -31.77 37.84
N SER A 553 -8.69 -31.57 36.52
CA SER A 553 -9.47 -32.48 35.67
C SER A 553 -8.59 -33.66 35.21
N THR A 554 -9.21 -34.79 34.91
CA THR A 554 -8.52 -36.03 34.51
C THR A 554 -7.68 -35.92 33.23
N GLU A 555 -7.78 -34.81 32.47
CA GLU A 555 -6.88 -34.44 31.37
C GLU A 555 -6.65 -32.90 31.29
N PRO A 556 -5.39 -32.38 31.32
CA PRO A 556 -5.10 -30.95 31.32
C PRO A 556 -5.22 -30.35 29.90
N MET A 557 -6.44 -30.01 29.51
CA MET A 557 -6.79 -29.52 28.17
C MET A 557 -7.83 -28.40 28.25
N LYS A 558 -7.73 -27.39 27.38
CA LYS A 558 -8.68 -26.29 27.26
C LYS A 558 -9.20 -26.19 25.83
N GLN A 559 -10.51 -26.09 25.68
CA GLN A 559 -11.12 -25.75 24.40
C GLN A 559 -10.89 -24.27 24.06
N LEU A 560 -10.43 -23.99 22.84
CA LEU A 560 -10.30 -22.63 22.34
C LEU A 560 -11.66 -22.09 21.94
N LEU A 561 -12.06 -20.96 22.55
CA LEU A 561 -13.24 -20.21 22.14
C LEU A 561 -12.83 -19.25 21.01
N CYS A 562 -12.98 -19.68 19.75
CA CYS A 562 -12.68 -18.87 18.58
C CYS A 562 -13.99 -18.53 17.83
N PRO A 563 -14.19 -17.29 17.33
CA PRO A 563 -15.45 -16.86 16.70
C PRO A 563 -15.89 -17.74 15.52
N TYR A 564 -14.92 -18.23 14.73
CA TYR A 564 -15.15 -18.93 13.47
C TYR A 564 -15.28 -20.45 13.60
N LEU A 565 -14.75 -21.02 14.67
CA LEU A 565 -14.55 -22.47 14.83
C LEU A 565 -15.27 -22.90 16.10
N ALA A 566 -16.59 -23.05 15.98
CA ALA A 566 -17.42 -23.55 17.07
C ALA A 566 -16.88 -24.93 17.51
N HIS A 567 -16.17 -24.98 18.64
CA HIS A 567 -15.82 -26.18 19.40
C HIS A 567 -14.75 -27.14 18.85
N ASN A 568 -13.99 -26.77 17.81
CA ASN A 568 -13.12 -27.72 17.07
C ASN A 568 -11.61 -27.61 17.36
N CYS A 569 -11.15 -26.86 18.35
CA CYS A 569 -9.73 -26.83 18.72
C CYS A 569 -9.48 -26.92 20.22
N TYR A 570 -8.45 -27.67 20.58
CA TYR A 570 -8.04 -27.88 21.95
C TYR A 570 -6.55 -27.55 22.12
N ILE A 571 -6.21 -26.88 23.22
CA ILE A 571 -4.84 -26.69 23.68
C ILE A 571 -4.60 -27.59 24.88
N THR A 572 -3.44 -28.26 24.92
CA THR A 572 -3.03 -29.08 26.06
C THR A 572 -1.57 -28.82 26.44
N ILE A 573 -1.25 -29.11 27.70
CA ILE A 573 0.12 -29.19 28.23
C ILE A 573 0.56 -30.66 28.46
N ASP A 574 -0.32 -31.63 28.21
CA ASP A 574 -0.02 -33.05 28.40
C ASP A 574 0.93 -33.56 27.32
N LYS A 575 2.20 -33.71 27.70
CA LYS A 575 3.25 -34.24 26.84
C LYS A 575 2.99 -35.69 26.41
N LYS A 576 2.11 -36.46 27.06
CA LYS A 576 1.71 -37.80 26.60
C LYS A 576 0.93 -37.75 25.28
N ARG A 577 0.29 -36.62 24.97
CA ARG A 577 -0.45 -36.39 23.73
C ARG A 577 0.44 -35.86 22.60
N PHE A 578 1.76 -35.87 22.75
CA PHE A 578 2.70 -35.37 21.74
C PHE A 578 2.45 -35.93 20.35
N SER A 579 2.28 -37.26 20.20
CA SER A 579 2.03 -37.89 18.89
C SER A 579 0.64 -37.61 18.31
N GLN A 580 -0.31 -37.15 19.13
CA GLN A 580 -1.69 -36.86 18.73
C GLN A 580 -1.90 -35.39 18.36
N ALA A 581 -0.94 -34.51 18.70
CA ALA A 581 -1.05 -33.09 18.43
C ALA A 581 -0.87 -32.79 16.94
N ASP A 582 -1.75 -31.97 16.35
CA ASP A 582 -1.59 -31.45 14.98
C ASP A 582 -0.48 -30.39 14.92
N ALA A 583 -0.31 -29.62 16.01
CA ALA A 583 0.75 -28.64 16.15
C ALA A 583 1.44 -28.72 17.51
N VAL A 584 2.76 -28.52 17.52
CA VAL A 584 3.56 -28.38 18.73
C VAL A 584 4.19 -26.99 18.71
N VAL A 585 3.82 -26.16 19.68
CA VAL A 585 4.24 -24.76 19.77
C VAL A 585 5.39 -24.64 20.75
N TYR A 586 6.51 -24.07 20.29
CA TYR A 586 7.69 -23.88 21.11
C TYR A 586 7.97 -22.41 21.34
N HIS A 587 8.02 -22.00 22.61
CA HIS A 587 8.56 -20.69 22.97
C HIS A 587 10.08 -20.75 22.88
N VAL A 588 10.64 -20.05 21.91
CA VAL A 588 12.02 -20.27 21.44
C VAL A 588 13.06 -19.76 22.44
N ARG A 589 12.67 -18.86 23.35
CA ARG A 589 13.57 -18.36 24.40
C ARG A 589 13.77 -19.34 25.54
N ASP A 590 12.86 -20.30 25.71
CA ASP A 590 12.98 -21.38 26.69
C ASP A 590 13.65 -22.62 26.06
N PRO A 591 14.35 -23.45 26.86
CA PRO A 591 15.01 -24.64 26.34
C PRO A 591 14.05 -25.60 25.62
N ILE A 592 14.45 -26.05 24.43
CA ILE A 592 13.73 -27.06 23.66
C ILE A 592 14.56 -28.36 23.68
N ASN A 593 13.97 -29.46 24.13
CA ASN A 593 14.60 -30.78 24.01
C ASN A 593 14.49 -31.28 22.56
N LYS A 594 15.35 -30.74 21.68
CA LYS A 594 15.34 -31.00 20.25
C LYS A 594 15.40 -32.50 19.92
N LYS A 595 16.31 -33.26 20.56
CA LYS A 595 16.49 -34.70 20.30
C LYS A 595 15.21 -35.49 20.56
N GLN A 596 14.53 -35.22 21.68
CA GLN A 596 13.28 -35.89 22.01
C GLN A 596 12.14 -35.48 21.07
N ALA A 597 12.09 -34.21 20.70
CA ALA A 597 11.09 -33.68 19.77
C ALA A 597 11.22 -34.31 18.38
N GLU A 598 12.43 -34.40 17.82
CA GLU A 598 12.68 -35.02 16.52
C GLU A 598 12.37 -36.51 16.52
N LYS A 599 12.71 -37.22 17.60
CA LYS A 599 12.44 -38.66 17.74
C LYS A 599 10.95 -38.98 17.72
N ASN A 600 10.10 -38.13 18.31
CA ASN A 600 8.67 -38.38 18.48
C ASN A 600 7.80 -37.64 17.46
N ARG A 601 8.41 -36.86 16.55
CA ARG A 601 7.68 -36.06 15.57
C ARG A 601 6.98 -36.94 14.55
N HIS A 602 5.68 -36.77 14.40
CA HIS A 602 4.93 -37.36 13.30
C HIS A 602 5.02 -36.46 12.04
N PRO A 603 5.11 -37.03 10.81
CA PRO A 603 5.27 -36.24 9.58
C PRO A 603 4.22 -35.15 9.38
N ASP A 604 2.99 -35.41 9.83
CA ASP A 604 1.85 -34.48 9.70
C ASP A 604 1.81 -33.37 10.76
N GLN A 605 2.76 -33.32 11.70
CA GLN A 605 2.79 -32.29 12.74
C GLN A 605 3.41 -30.98 12.27
N ARG A 606 2.87 -29.87 12.77
CA ARG A 606 3.46 -28.54 12.58
C ARG A 606 4.23 -28.13 13.83
N PHE A 607 5.56 -28.03 13.72
CA PHE A 607 6.37 -27.41 14.78
C PHE A 607 6.36 -25.90 14.57
N VAL A 608 5.87 -25.16 15.56
CA VAL A 608 5.66 -23.71 15.47
C VAL A 608 6.73 -22.97 16.26
N PHE A 609 7.52 -22.15 15.57
CA PHE A 609 8.46 -21.20 16.15
C PHE A 609 7.68 -20.04 16.77
N ALA A 610 7.57 -19.97 18.10
CA ALA A 610 6.80 -18.94 18.77
C ALA A 610 7.70 -17.98 19.56
N LEU A 611 7.60 -16.68 19.26
CA LEU A 611 8.42 -15.67 19.94
C LEU A 611 7.84 -14.25 19.82
N TRP A 612 7.74 -13.57 20.96
CA TRP A 612 7.30 -12.16 21.05
C TRP A 612 8.46 -11.18 21.21
N GLU A 613 9.64 -11.66 21.59
CA GLU A 613 10.83 -10.83 21.82
C GLU A 613 11.62 -10.55 20.55
N SER A 614 12.43 -9.48 20.56
CA SER A 614 13.20 -9.10 19.38
C SER A 614 14.36 -10.07 19.07
N PRO A 615 14.82 -10.15 17.80
CA PRO A 615 15.97 -10.94 17.38
C PRO A 615 17.24 -10.71 18.20
N THR A 616 17.48 -9.47 18.64
CA THR A 616 18.60 -9.10 19.53
C THR A 616 18.54 -9.74 20.92
N HIS A 617 17.39 -10.27 21.33
CA HIS A 617 17.15 -10.94 22.61
C HIS A 617 16.79 -12.43 22.43
N THR A 618 17.08 -12.98 21.25
CA THR A 618 16.82 -14.38 20.91
C THR A 618 18.09 -15.24 21.10
N PRO A 619 17.99 -16.49 21.60
CA PRO A 619 19.12 -17.41 21.62
C PRO A 619 19.64 -17.73 20.21
N LYS A 620 20.84 -18.33 20.10
CA LYS A 620 21.40 -18.74 18.81
C LYS A 620 20.51 -19.81 18.15
N LEU A 621 20.05 -19.57 16.92
CA LEU A 621 19.08 -20.46 16.25
C LEU A 621 19.70 -21.43 15.23
N LYS A 622 21.01 -21.32 14.96
CA LYS A 622 21.72 -22.16 13.96
C LYS A 622 21.51 -23.67 14.12
N SER A 623 21.29 -24.15 15.35
CA SER A 623 21.02 -25.57 15.62
C SER A 623 19.62 -26.05 15.24
N TYR A 624 18.70 -25.16 14.86
CA TYR A 624 17.31 -25.46 14.50
C TYR A 624 17.04 -25.42 12.99
N LYS A 625 18.07 -25.61 12.16
CA LYS A 625 17.93 -25.77 10.71
C LYS A 625 16.92 -26.89 10.40
N ALA A 626 15.99 -26.63 9.48
CA ALA A 626 14.91 -27.55 9.10
C ALA A 626 14.07 -28.12 10.27
N PHE A 627 13.99 -27.42 11.40
CA PHE A 627 13.26 -27.91 12.58
C PHE A 627 11.79 -27.42 12.61
N PHE A 628 11.54 -26.15 12.32
CA PHE A 628 10.21 -25.55 12.41
C PHE A 628 9.46 -25.58 11.08
N ASN A 629 8.14 -25.74 11.12
CA ASN A 629 7.26 -25.58 9.96
C ASN A 629 6.73 -24.16 9.84
N TRP A 630 6.23 -23.63 10.95
CA TRP A 630 5.53 -22.35 10.96
C TRP A 630 6.15 -21.39 11.96
N THR A 631 5.87 -20.10 11.77
CA THR A 631 6.32 -19.02 12.64
C THR A 631 5.12 -18.30 13.22
N MET A 632 5.14 -18.12 14.54
CA MET A 632 4.15 -17.38 15.33
C MET A 632 4.87 -16.26 16.06
N THR A 633 5.03 -15.10 15.40
CA THR A 633 5.83 -13.99 15.93
C THR A 633 5.22 -12.64 15.59
N TYR A 634 5.73 -11.56 16.17
CA TYR A 634 5.27 -10.21 15.90
C TYR A 634 5.50 -9.76 14.44
N ARG A 635 6.35 -10.44 13.66
CA ARG A 635 6.63 -10.05 12.26
C ARG A 635 5.42 -10.29 11.37
N PHE A 636 5.14 -9.33 10.49
CA PHE A 636 4.00 -9.44 9.55
C PHE A 636 4.18 -10.50 8.47
N LYS A 637 5.40 -11.02 8.26
CA LYS A 637 5.69 -12.16 7.38
C LYS A 637 5.58 -13.52 8.07
N SER A 638 5.17 -13.57 9.35
CA SER A 638 4.98 -14.83 10.05
C SER A 638 3.78 -15.58 9.49
N HIS A 639 3.79 -16.90 9.64
CA HIS A 639 2.64 -17.75 9.32
C HIS A 639 1.42 -17.39 10.19
N ILE A 640 1.69 -17.09 11.46
CA ILE A 640 0.74 -16.59 12.45
C ILE A 640 1.31 -15.29 13.01
N ILE A 641 0.57 -14.19 12.95
CA ILE A 641 1.03 -12.91 13.48
C ILE A 641 0.69 -12.86 14.97
N ALA A 642 1.74 -12.79 15.79
CA ALA A 642 1.67 -12.79 17.24
C ALA A 642 2.28 -11.49 17.78
N SER A 643 1.50 -10.42 17.65
CA SER A 643 1.91 -9.07 18.05
C SER A 643 1.47 -8.77 19.50
N TYR A 644 2.10 -7.79 20.14
CA TYR A 644 1.55 -7.21 21.37
C TYR A 644 0.20 -6.51 21.14
N TYR A 645 -0.14 -6.20 19.88
CA TYR A 645 -1.45 -5.70 19.46
C TYR A 645 -2.58 -6.74 19.60
N SER A 646 -2.29 -8.02 19.35
CA SER A 646 -3.32 -9.08 19.34
C SER A 646 -3.98 -9.33 20.70
N SER A 647 -3.41 -8.80 21.79
CA SER A 647 -4.00 -8.88 23.12
C SER A 647 -4.94 -7.71 23.45
N ASN A 648 -4.89 -6.58 22.73
CA ASN A 648 -5.65 -5.34 23.00
C ASN A 648 -5.76 -4.43 21.75
N ALA A 649 -6.34 -4.93 20.66
CA ALA A 649 -6.42 -4.23 19.37
C ALA A 649 -7.42 -3.06 19.35
N TYR A 650 -7.00 -1.92 18.78
CA TYR A 650 -7.89 -0.81 18.40
C TYR A 650 -8.45 -1.04 17.00
N ILE A 651 -9.76 -1.24 16.89
CA ILE A 651 -10.40 -1.62 15.63
C ILE A 651 -11.36 -0.52 15.21
N HIS A 652 -11.32 -0.15 13.93
CA HIS A 652 -12.21 0.85 13.37
C HIS A 652 -13.66 0.35 13.38
N THR A 653 -14.60 1.18 13.80
CA THR A 653 -16.03 0.87 13.94
C THR A 653 -16.75 0.66 12.59
N SER A 654 -16.18 1.13 11.48
CA SER A 654 -16.67 0.79 10.14
C SER A 654 -16.06 -0.49 9.56
N SER A 655 -15.12 -1.14 10.25
CA SER A 655 -14.46 -2.34 9.69
C SER A 655 -15.42 -3.53 9.61
N ASP A 656 -15.30 -4.31 8.54
CA ASP A 656 -16.05 -5.56 8.35
C ASP A 656 -15.86 -6.52 9.53
N TYR A 657 -14.66 -6.55 10.11
CA TYR A 657 -14.34 -7.36 11.28
C TYR A 657 -15.16 -6.94 12.51
N TYR A 658 -15.30 -5.63 12.76
CA TYR A 658 -16.14 -5.16 13.86
C TYR A 658 -17.61 -5.54 13.66
N GLN A 659 -18.14 -5.32 12.46
CA GLN A 659 -19.53 -5.68 12.13
C GLN A 659 -19.77 -7.19 12.25
N PHE A 660 -18.81 -8.00 11.80
CA PHE A 660 -18.83 -9.44 11.96
C PHE A 660 -18.84 -9.85 13.44
N MET A 661 -17.96 -9.28 14.26
CA MET A 661 -17.88 -9.61 15.69
C MET A 661 -19.14 -9.21 16.46
N LEU A 662 -19.80 -8.11 16.09
CA LEU A 662 -21.11 -7.75 16.65
C LEU A 662 -22.16 -8.83 16.37
N LYS A 663 -22.21 -9.34 15.14
CA LYS A 663 -23.13 -10.41 14.72
C LYS A 663 -22.83 -11.73 15.46
N GLU A 664 -21.57 -12.11 15.56
CA GLU A 664 -21.17 -13.33 16.27
C GLU A 664 -21.45 -13.25 17.78
N ASN A 665 -21.25 -12.09 18.40
CA ASN A 665 -21.60 -11.89 19.80
C ASN A 665 -23.07 -12.12 20.08
N ALA A 666 -23.94 -11.57 19.21
CA ALA A 666 -25.38 -11.69 19.32
C ALA A 666 -25.87 -13.13 19.09
N THR A 667 -25.18 -13.91 18.24
CA THR A 667 -25.62 -15.26 17.84
C THR A 667 -25.01 -16.38 18.69
N LYS A 668 -23.76 -16.23 19.16
CA LYS A 668 -23.01 -17.27 19.88
C LYS A 668 -22.73 -16.93 21.34
N ASN A 669 -23.32 -15.84 21.86
CA ASN A 669 -23.29 -15.44 23.26
C ASN A 669 -21.87 -15.35 23.86
N PHE A 670 -20.95 -14.78 23.08
CA PHE A 670 -19.54 -14.66 23.41
C PHE A 670 -19.22 -13.71 24.58
N ASN A 671 -20.21 -12.96 25.10
CA ASN A 671 -20.05 -11.93 26.14
C ASN A 671 -18.88 -10.97 25.84
N LEU A 672 -18.82 -10.44 24.61
CA LEU A 672 -17.84 -9.42 24.23
C LEU A 672 -18.01 -8.14 25.05
N ASN A 673 -16.90 -7.66 25.62
CA ASN A 673 -16.85 -6.35 26.26
C ASN A 673 -16.15 -5.34 25.35
N PHE A 674 -16.93 -4.66 24.51
CA PHE A 674 -16.42 -3.56 23.69
C PHE A 674 -16.26 -2.31 24.55
N LYS A 675 -15.03 -1.81 24.68
CA LYS A 675 -14.79 -0.53 25.37
C LYS A 675 -14.52 0.56 24.34
N LYS A 676 -15.29 1.64 24.43
CA LYS A 676 -14.97 2.88 23.71
C LYS A 676 -14.11 3.75 24.61
N HIS A 677 -12.82 3.86 24.28
CA HIS A 677 -11.91 4.81 24.93
C HIS A 677 -12.00 6.16 24.23
N ASP A 678 -13.16 6.81 24.30
CA ASP A 678 -13.34 8.19 23.84
C ASP A 678 -12.77 9.12 24.91
N HIS A 679 -11.45 9.32 24.86
CA HIS A 679 -10.79 10.32 25.68
C HIS A 679 -11.07 11.70 25.12
N GLN A 680 -12.31 12.19 25.26
CA GLN A 680 -12.59 13.60 25.11
C GLN A 680 -11.78 14.33 26.19
N LEU A 681 -10.68 14.93 25.77
CA LEU A 681 -9.84 15.74 26.64
C LEU A 681 -10.63 16.98 27.04
N SER A 682 -11.11 16.97 28.28
CA SER A 682 -11.70 18.15 28.90
C SER A 682 -10.62 19.14 29.32
N ASP A 683 -11.01 20.39 29.52
CA ASP A 683 -10.12 21.42 30.07
C ASP A 683 -9.59 21.02 31.46
N GLU A 684 -10.34 20.23 32.21
CA GLU A 684 -9.91 19.65 33.49
C GLU A 684 -8.78 18.62 33.34
N ILE A 685 -8.85 17.72 32.35
CA ILE A 685 -7.77 16.76 32.09
C ILE A 685 -6.51 17.50 31.62
N LEU A 686 -6.66 18.53 30.79
CA LEU A 686 -5.53 19.36 30.36
C LEU A 686 -4.92 20.16 31.52
N ALA A 687 -5.75 20.72 32.41
CA ALA A 687 -5.30 21.44 33.60
C ALA A 687 -4.48 20.53 34.54
N ASN A 688 -4.80 19.24 34.57
CA ASN A 688 -4.07 18.25 35.37
C ASN A 688 -2.69 17.87 34.82
N LYS A 689 -2.36 18.21 33.56
CA LYS A 689 -1.05 17.98 32.94
C LYS A 689 -0.02 19.04 33.36
N ASN A 690 0.31 19.05 34.65
CA ASN A 690 1.06 20.14 35.28
C ASN A 690 2.49 19.80 35.73
N LEU A 691 2.96 18.54 35.63
CA LEU A 691 4.29 18.15 36.11
C LEU A 691 5.41 18.25 35.07
N GLY A 692 5.09 18.33 33.77
CA GLY A 692 6.09 18.48 32.72
C GLY A 692 5.53 18.27 31.31
N ILE A 693 6.39 18.30 30.31
CA ILE A 693 5.98 18.15 28.90
C ILE A 693 6.00 16.67 28.49
N VAL A 694 7.12 16.00 28.76
CA VAL A 694 7.40 14.65 28.26
C VAL A 694 7.78 13.74 29.42
N ALA A 695 7.26 12.51 29.40
CA ALA A 695 7.66 11.47 30.33
C ALA A 695 7.92 10.13 29.64
N ALA A 696 8.69 9.26 30.28
CA ALA A 696 8.98 7.91 29.83
C ALA A 696 8.93 6.93 31.01
N LEU A 697 8.42 5.72 30.82
CA LEU A 697 8.48 4.64 31.81
C LEU A 697 9.44 3.55 31.33
N ILE A 698 10.57 3.40 32.01
CA ILE A 698 11.68 2.52 31.57
C ILE A 698 12.18 1.70 32.75
N SER A 699 11.96 0.38 32.66
CA SER A 699 12.48 -0.59 33.63
C SER A 699 13.65 -1.42 33.11
N ASN A 700 13.85 -1.50 31.79
CA ASN A 700 15.01 -2.11 31.18
C ASN A 700 16.01 -1.04 30.72
N CYS A 701 17.11 -0.92 31.47
CA CYS A 701 18.13 0.11 31.25
C CYS A 701 19.14 -0.30 30.17
N GLY A 702 19.20 -1.59 29.84
CA GLY A 702 19.97 -2.13 28.73
C GLY A 702 19.08 -2.31 27.50
N GLY A 703 19.52 -1.85 26.33
CA GLY A 703 18.76 -2.05 25.09
C GLY A 703 19.58 -1.64 23.89
N ASN A 704 19.49 -2.44 22.82
CA ASN A 704 20.29 -2.23 21.61
C ASN A 704 19.86 -0.98 20.85
N SER A 705 18.66 -0.45 21.11
CA SER A 705 18.18 0.82 20.55
C SER A 705 18.91 2.06 21.07
N ARG A 706 19.70 1.94 22.16
CA ARG A 706 20.30 3.09 22.87
C ARG A 706 19.27 4.19 23.25
N ARG A 707 17.99 3.83 23.46
CA ARG A 707 16.92 4.77 23.80
C ARG A 707 17.23 5.71 24.98
N LEU A 708 17.92 5.22 26.02
CA LEU A 708 18.31 6.07 27.16
C LEU A 708 19.36 7.13 26.79
N HIS A 709 20.25 6.81 25.85
CA HIS A 709 21.21 7.79 25.31
C HIS A 709 20.47 8.87 24.52
N LEU A 710 19.50 8.47 23.69
CA LEU A 710 18.65 9.39 22.93
C LEU A 710 17.87 10.33 23.86
N ILE A 711 17.23 9.78 24.90
CA ILE A 711 16.50 10.56 25.91
C ILE A 711 17.43 11.54 26.63
N ARG A 712 18.65 11.12 27.01
CA ARG A 712 19.65 12.01 27.62
C ARG A 712 20.00 13.21 26.74
N HIS A 713 20.04 13.03 25.42
CA HIS A 713 20.28 14.14 24.49
C HIS A 713 19.04 15.01 24.31
N LEU A 714 17.86 14.41 24.22
CA LEU A 714 16.59 15.14 24.09
C LEU A 714 16.33 16.05 25.31
N LYS A 715 16.72 15.61 26.52
CA LYS A 715 16.65 16.40 27.76
C LYS A 715 17.35 17.76 27.69
N ARG A 716 18.29 17.96 26.76
CA ARG A 716 18.97 19.26 26.56
C ARG A 716 18.06 20.31 25.92
N TYR A 717 17.02 19.88 25.21
CA TYR A 717 16.15 20.75 24.42
C TYR A 717 14.73 20.83 24.96
N ILE A 718 14.26 19.82 25.69
CA ILE A 718 12.92 19.76 26.30
C ILE A 718 12.97 19.01 27.63
N ASP A 719 12.13 19.39 28.59
CA ASP A 719 12.02 18.67 29.85
C ASP A 719 11.44 17.27 29.64
N VAL A 720 12.22 16.26 30.02
CA VAL A 720 11.85 14.84 29.95
C VAL A 720 12.07 14.19 31.32
N LYS A 721 10.99 13.68 31.91
CA LYS A 721 11.02 12.87 33.13
C LYS A 721 11.05 11.39 32.81
N VAL A 722 11.90 10.63 33.49
CA VAL A 722 12.03 9.19 33.30
C VAL A 722 11.64 8.53 34.61
N TYR A 723 10.64 7.66 34.55
CA TYR A 723 10.13 6.88 35.67
C TYR A 723 10.46 5.39 35.50
N GLY A 724 10.38 4.63 36.58
CA GLY A 724 10.67 3.19 36.62
C GLY A 724 12.10 2.91 37.09
N ARG A 725 12.57 1.67 36.91
CA ARG A 725 13.88 1.22 37.43
C ARG A 725 15.07 2.06 36.94
N CYS A 726 14.95 2.69 35.77
CA CYS A 726 16.00 3.49 35.15
C CYS A 726 15.88 5.00 35.41
N GLY A 727 14.99 5.41 36.32
CA GLY A 727 14.73 6.81 36.64
C GLY A 727 14.10 6.98 38.02
N GLU A 728 13.17 7.92 38.14
CA GLU A 728 12.44 8.19 39.37
C GLU A 728 11.44 7.06 39.68
N LYS A 729 11.20 6.79 40.97
CA LYS A 729 10.17 5.83 41.37
C LYS A 729 8.79 6.37 40.99
N CYS A 730 7.93 5.47 40.54
CA CYS A 730 6.51 5.80 40.35
C CYS A 730 5.85 6.02 41.72
N PRO A 731 4.80 6.87 41.81
CA PRO A 731 4.02 7.02 43.03
C PRO A 731 3.48 5.68 43.55
N GLU A 732 3.46 5.52 44.88
CA GLU A 732 2.90 4.34 45.51
C GLU A 732 1.36 4.34 45.38
N ASN A 733 0.77 3.14 45.24
CA ASN A 733 -0.69 2.91 45.14
C ASN A 733 -1.41 3.50 43.91
N VAL A 734 -0.69 3.89 42.86
CA VAL A 734 -1.27 4.33 41.57
C VAL A 734 -0.56 3.63 40.42
N ASP A 735 -1.30 3.23 39.38
CA ASP A 735 -0.68 2.73 38.16
C ASP A 735 0.20 3.82 37.53
N CYS A 736 1.46 3.47 37.25
CA CYS A 736 2.43 4.47 36.82
C CYS A 736 2.11 5.06 35.43
N ARG A 737 1.52 4.27 34.53
CA ARG A 737 1.12 4.76 33.20
C ARG A 737 -0.04 5.73 33.33
N GLU A 738 -1.02 5.41 34.17
CA GLU A 738 -2.14 6.31 34.48
C GLU A 738 -1.65 7.63 35.10
N PHE A 739 -0.76 7.56 36.08
CA PHE A 739 -0.15 8.74 36.68
C PHE A 739 0.54 9.61 35.62
N ILE A 740 1.39 9.01 34.79
CA ILE A 740 2.10 9.74 33.74
C ILE A 740 1.11 10.36 32.74
N ALA A 741 0.11 9.61 32.30
CA ALA A 741 -0.89 10.09 31.36
C ALA A 741 -1.69 11.28 31.91
N LYS A 742 -2.01 11.28 33.20
CA LYS A 742 -2.69 12.41 33.86
C LYS A 742 -1.80 13.64 33.98
N LYS A 743 -0.48 13.48 34.15
CA LYS A 743 0.44 14.58 34.52
C LYS A 743 1.29 15.14 33.39
N TYR A 744 1.41 14.44 32.27
CA TYR A 744 2.27 14.82 31.13
C TYR A 744 1.50 14.87 29.80
N TYR A 745 2.05 15.59 28.82
CA TYR A 745 1.44 15.72 27.48
C TYR A 745 1.86 14.59 26.55
N PHE A 746 3.12 14.16 26.63
CA PHE A 746 3.71 13.18 25.73
C PHE A 746 4.36 12.04 26.49
N PHE A 747 4.18 10.81 25.97
CA PHE A 747 4.79 9.60 26.52
C PHE A 747 5.79 9.01 25.51
N LEU A 748 7.05 8.85 25.91
CA LEU A 748 8.07 8.23 25.06
C LEU A 748 7.93 6.71 25.04
N SER A 749 7.25 6.21 24.00
CA SER A 749 7.02 4.79 23.72
C SER A 749 8.21 4.17 22.97
N PHE A 750 9.43 4.32 23.52
CA PHE A 750 10.65 3.94 22.81
C PHE A 750 10.98 2.46 22.99
N GLU A 751 11.16 1.75 21.88
CA GLU A 751 11.48 0.32 21.89
C GLU A 751 12.90 0.04 22.38
N ASN A 752 13.10 -1.13 22.99
CA ASN A 752 14.43 -1.58 23.43
C ASN A 752 15.31 -2.06 22.28
N SER A 753 14.72 -2.37 21.12
CA SER A 753 15.41 -2.86 19.93
C SER A 753 14.82 -2.24 18.67
N LEU A 754 15.66 -1.82 17.73
CA LEU A 754 15.22 -1.24 16.45
C LEU A 754 15.09 -2.33 15.38
N CYS A 755 14.10 -3.18 15.56
CA CYS A 755 13.83 -4.31 14.67
C CYS A 755 12.60 -4.03 13.82
N LYS A 756 12.64 -4.54 12.58
CA LYS A 756 11.53 -4.42 11.64
C LYS A 756 10.27 -5.04 12.26
N ASP A 757 9.16 -4.30 12.18
CA ASP A 757 7.82 -4.68 12.68
C ASP A 757 7.71 -4.86 14.21
N TYR A 758 8.79 -4.62 14.97
CA TYR A 758 8.82 -4.83 16.41
C TYR A 758 8.17 -3.65 17.15
N THR A 759 6.93 -3.85 17.59
CA THR A 759 6.15 -2.90 18.40
C THR A 759 5.52 -3.64 19.56
N THR A 760 5.63 -3.07 20.75
CA THR A 760 5.34 -3.77 22.01
C THR A 760 4.28 -3.06 22.85
N GLU A 761 4.06 -3.53 24.08
CA GLU A 761 3.17 -2.92 25.06
C GLU A 761 3.48 -1.44 25.32
N LYS A 762 4.72 -1.01 25.07
CA LYS A 762 5.14 0.40 25.25
C LYS A 762 4.31 1.33 24.39
N PHE A 763 3.98 0.93 23.17
CA PHE A 763 3.11 1.69 22.28
C PHE A 763 1.64 1.40 22.61
N PHE A 764 1.23 0.13 22.59
CA PHE A 764 -0.19 -0.24 22.68
C PHE A 764 -0.84 0.15 24.01
N SER A 765 -0.17 -0.08 25.14
CA SER A 765 -0.71 0.32 26.45
C SER A 765 -0.79 1.84 26.59
N THR A 766 0.06 2.61 25.91
CA THR A 766 -0.01 4.09 25.94
C THR A 766 -1.29 4.59 25.29
N LEU A 767 -1.80 3.87 24.28
CA LEU A 767 -3.04 4.23 23.61
C LEU A 767 -4.25 4.14 24.53
N GLU A 768 -4.21 3.37 25.62
CA GLU A 768 -5.33 3.24 26.57
C GLU A 768 -5.56 4.49 27.43
N TYR A 769 -4.68 5.50 27.32
CA TYR A 769 -4.69 6.69 28.15
C TYR A 769 -4.79 7.99 27.33
N PRO A 770 -5.24 9.10 27.93
CA PRO A 770 -5.31 10.42 27.28
C PRO A 770 -3.93 11.10 27.19
N ILE A 771 -2.96 10.45 26.53
CA ILE A 771 -1.59 10.97 26.31
C ILE A 771 -1.12 10.64 24.88
N VAL A 772 -0.31 11.53 24.29
CA VAL A 772 0.18 11.34 22.92
C VAL A 772 1.46 10.49 22.95
N PRO A 773 1.51 9.33 22.27
CA PRO A 773 2.72 8.53 22.16
C PRO A 773 3.74 9.17 21.21
N VAL A 774 4.98 9.31 21.68
CA VAL A 774 6.14 9.62 20.85
C VAL A 774 6.94 8.35 20.68
N VAL A 775 7.06 7.86 19.45
CA VAL A 775 7.55 6.51 19.15
C VAL A 775 8.96 6.53 18.59
N TYR A 776 9.75 5.51 18.93
CA TYR A 776 11.08 5.29 18.38
C TYR A 776 11.28 3.80 18.17
N GLY A 777 11.13 3.36 16.91
CA GLY A 777 11.25 1.98 16.49
C GLY A 777 11.51 1.88 14.98
N ARG A 778 11.43 0.66 14.43
CA ARG A 778 11.59 0.39 12.99
C ARG A 778 10.33 -0.26 12.40
N THR A 779 9.17 0.14 12.94
CA THR A 779 7.84 -0.30 12.50
C THR A 779 7.13 0.88 11.86
N ASN A 780 6.27 0.61 10.88
CA ASN A 780 5.30 1.60 10.42
C ASN A 780 4.10 1.57 11.38
N TYR A 781 4.02 2.52 12.31
CA TYR A 781 2.95 2.56 13.32
C TYR A 781 1.57 2.88 12.73
N SER A 782 1.50 3.43 11.51
CA SER A 782 0.25 3.66 10.77
C SER A 782 -0.50 2.36 10.43
N TYR A 783 0.14 1.22 10.67
CA TYR A 783 -0.46 -0.10 10.60
C TYR A 783 -1.45 -0.39 11.74
N PHE A 784 -1.32 0.29 12.88
CA PHE A 784 -2.13 0.03 14.06
C PHE A 784 -3.17 1.10 14.35
N ILE A 785 -2.82 2.37 14.12
CA ILE A 785 -3.69 3.55 14.30
C ILE A 785 -3.36 4.59 13.22
N PRO A 786 -4.23 5.58 12.93
CA PRO A 786 -3.90 6.65 11.99
C PRO A 786 -2.60 7.39 12.37
N SER A 787 -1.85 7.88 11.38
CA SER A 787 -0.61 8.65 11.60
C SER A 787 -0.83 9.94 12.39
N SER A 788 -2.05 10.46 12.41
CA SER A 788 -2.45 11.57 13.27
C SER A 788 -2.47 11.22 14.76
N GLY A 789 -2.34 9.95 15.16
CA GLY A 789 -2.44 9.49 16.54
C GLY A 789 -1.12 9.35 17.31
N PHE A 790 0.03 9.55 16.67
CA PHE A 790 1.35 9.41 17.29
C PHE A 790 2.37 10.35 16.64
N ILE A 791 3.53 10.51 17.29
CA ILE A 791 4.66 11.30 16.77
C ILE A 791 5.86 10.37 16.61
N ASP A 792 6.34 10.13 15.38
CA ASP A 792 7.52 9.31 15.15
C ASP A 792 8.81 10.15 15.21
N VAL A 793 9.76 9.74 16.05
CA VAL A 793 11.07 10.38 16.14
C VAL A 793 11.81 10.36 14.79
N ASN A 794 11.57 9.34 13.96
CA ASN A 794 12.22 9.17 12.66
C ASN A 794 11.77 10.21 11.62
N ASP A 795 10.67 10.94 11.85
CA ASP A 795 10.18 11.99 10.95
C ASP A 795 10.94 13.31 11.11
N PHE A 796 11.81 13.41 12.13
CA PHE A 796 12.55 14.62 12.43
C PHE A 796 14.02 14.51 12.03
N PRO A 797 14.60 15.56 11.42
CA PRO A 797 16.00 15.54 10.99
C PRO A 797 16.99 15.50 12.18
N ASN A 798 16.59 16.01 13.35
CA ASN A 798 17.39 16.01 14.58
C ASN A 798 16.51 16.18 15.83
N LEU A 799 17.12 16.01 17.01
CA LEU A 799 16.42 16.10 18.30
C LEU A 799 15.95 17.52 18.65
N THR A 800 16.62 18.55 18.13
CA THR A 800 16.22 19.94 18.33
C THR A 800 14.88 20.22 17.66
N SER A 801 14.71 19.78 16.42
CA SER A 801 13.44 19.90 15.68
C SER A 801 12.30 19.12 16.34
N LEU A 802 12.57 17.89 16.82
CA LEU A 802 11.60 17.13 17.60
C LEU A 802 11.18 17.88 18.87
N ALA A 803 12.13 18.38 19.66
CA ALA A 803 11.85 19.12 20.87
C ALA A 803 11.02 20.40 20.61
N GLN A 804 11.34 21.14 19.55
CA GLN A 804 10.56 22.32 19.12
C GLN A 804 9.13 21.93 18.74
N TYR A 805 8.97 20.85 17.99
CA TYR A 805 7.65 20.36 17.58
C TYR A 805 6.79 19.96 18.79
N LEU A 806 7.35 19.24 19.77
CA LEU A 806 6.65 18.85 20.99
C LEU A 806 6.23 20.08 21.82
N LYS A 807 7.10 21.09 21.95
CA LYS A 807 6.76 22.35 22.63
C LYS A 807 5.62 23.07 21.93
N GLN A 808 5.73 23.31 20.61
CA GLN A 808 4.68 23.97 19.83
C GLN A 808 3.34 23.23 19.93
N THR A 809 3.38 21.90 19.90
CA THR A 809 2.17 21.07 19.99
C THR A 809 1.55 21.18 21.38
N ARG A 810 2.32 21.20 22.48
CA ARG A 810 1.79 21.46 23.82
C ARG A 810 1.07 22.80 23.92
N TYR A 811 1.66 23.87 23.38
CA TYR A 811 1.12 25.24 23.52
C TYR A 811 -0.01 25.55 22.53
N ASN A 812 -0.25 24.67 21.55
CA ASN A 812 -1.39 24.75 20.65
C ASN A 812 -2.42 23.70 21.04
N LYS A 813 -3.45 24.11 21.78
CA LYS A 813 -4.51 23.23 22.30
C LYS A 813 -5.18 22.43 21.19
N GLU A 814 -5.61 23.07 20.11
CA GLU A 814 -6.28 22.39 18.99
C GLU A 814 -5.38 21.33 18.35
N LYS A 815 -4.11 21.66 18.13
CA LYS A 815 -3.14 20.72 17.57
C LYS A 815 -2.91 19.53 18.51
N TYR A 816 -2.78 19.76 19.81
CA TYR A 816 -2.66 18.65 20.78
C TYR A 816 -3.91 17.76 20.79
N LEU A 817 -5.10 18.36 20.84
CA LEU A 817 -6.37 17.64 20.84
C LEU A 817 -6.60 16.83 19.55
N SER A 818 -6.10 17.31 18.42
CA SER A 818 -6.21 16.60 17.13
C SER A 818 -5.60 15.19 17.16
N TYR A 819 -4.61 14.93 18.03
CA TYR A 819 -3.98 13.61 18.19
C TYR A 819 -4.90 12.52 18.77
N PHE A 820 -6.04 12.92 19.33
CA PHE A 820 -7.01 12.01 19.95
C PHE A 820 -8.25 11.81 19.08
N SER A 821 -8.40 12.62 18.02
CA SER A 821 -9.58 12.62 17.15
C SER A 821 -9.92 11.24 16.57
N TRP A 822 -8.91 10.44 16.24
CA TRP A 822 -9.08 9.09 15.71
C TRP A 822 -9.80 8.15 16.69
N LYS A 823 -9.73 8.38 18.00
CA LYS A 823 -10.32 7.47 18.99
C LYS A 823 -11.84 7.40 18.93
N LYS A 824 -12.50 8.41 18.36
CA LYS A 824 -13.96 8.45 18.22
C LYS A 824 -14.50 7.32 17.32
N ASP A 825 -13.69 6.92 16.33
CA ASP A 825 -14.03 5.98 15.28
C ASP A 825 -13.50 4.57 15.57
N PHE A 826 -12.78 4.37 16.68
CA PHE A 826 -12.16 3.11 17.05
C PHE A 826 -12.69 2.59 18.39
N ILE A 827 -12.73 1.27 18.52
CA ILE A 827 -13.06 0.56 19.75
C ILE A 827 -11.93 -0.36 20.19
N TRP A 828 -11.92 -0.68 21.47
CA TRP A 828 -10.94 -1.54 22.13
C TRP A 828 -11.63 -2.77 22.73
N GLY A 829 -10.89 -3.86 22.91
CA GLY A 829 -11.35 -5.02 23.69
C GLY A 829 -11.86 -6.22 22.89
N ILE A 830 -11.74 -6.25 21.55
CA ILE A 830 -12.12 -7.43 20.74
C ILE A 830 -11.04 -8.53 20.74
N ALA A 831 -9.90 -8.26 21.37
CA ALA A 831 -8.73 -9.12 21.35
C ALA A 831 -8.90 -10.48 22.05
N GLN A 832 -9.94 -10.64 22.89
CA GLN A 832 -10.22 -11.90 23.58
C GLN A 832 -10.44 -13.09 22.61
N PHE A 833 -10.69 -12.80 21.33
CA PHE A 833 -10.90 -13.79 20.27
C PHE A 833 -9.88 -13.77 19.15
N LEU A 834 -8.97 -12.79 19.17
CA LEU A 834 -7.91 -12.59 18.19
C LEU A 834 -6.59 -13.19 18.66
N THR A 835 -6.67 -14.32 19.37
CA THR A 835 -5.46 -14.94 19.90
C THR A 835 -4.68 -15.54 18.73
N PRO A 836 -3.34 -15.44 18.73
CA PRO A 836 -2.50 -16.14 17.76
C PRO A 836 -2.80 -17.66 17.69
N PHE A 837 -3.32 -18.23 18.79
CA PHE A 837 -3.77 -19.61 18.83
C PHE A 837 -5.08 -19.88 18.06
N CYS A 838 -6.00 -18.92 17.99
CA CYS A 838 -7.18 -19.04 17.13
C CYS A 838 -6.82 -18.97 15.64
N ASP A 839 -5.86 -18.11 15.27
CA ASP A 839 -5.33 -18.05 13.91
C ASP A 839 -4.56 -19.34 13.56
N LEU A 840 -3.73 -19.84 14.48
CA LEU A 840 -3.07 -21.15 14.34
C LEU A 840 -4.08 -22.28 14.12
N CYS A 841 -5.14 -22.33 14.94
CA CYS A 841 -6.21 -23.31 14.84
C CYS A 841 -6.90 -23.25 13.46
N LEU A 842 -7.29 -22.06 13.00
CA LEU A 842 -7.86 -21.88 11.66
C LEU A 842 -6.90 -22.37 10.56
N ARG A 843 -5.62 -22.02 10.68
CA ARG A 843 -4.61 -22.38 9.68
C ARG A 843 -4.37 -23.89 9.63
N LEU A 844 -4.46 -24.59 10.75
CA LEU A 844 -4.42 -26.07 10.80
C LEU A 844 -5.62 -26.73 10.09
N HIS A 845 -6.76 -26.05 10.01
CA HIS A 845 -7.91 -26.53 9.25
C HIS A 845 -7.80 -26.26 7.75
N LEU A 846 -7.09 -25.20 7.35
CA LEU A 846 -6.98 -24.78 5.95
C LEU A 846 -5.77 -25.39 5.22
N ASP A 847 -4.65 -25.59 5.92
CA ASP A 847 -3.39 -26.07 5.34
C ASP A 847 -3.14 -27.53 5.69
N SER A 848 -3.25 -28.39 4.67
CA SER A 848 -3.02 -29.84 4.81
C SER A 848 -1.53 -30.23 4.77
N THR A 849 -0.59 -29.34 4.40
CA THR A 849 0.82 -29.71 4.14
C THR A 849 1.86 -29.10 5.11
N PRO A 850 2.75 -29.90 5.73
CA PRO A 850 3.82 -29.42 6.61
C PRO A 850 5.04 -28.93 5.83
N ASN A 851 4.98 -27.69 5.33
CA ASN A 851 6.18 -27.07 4.77
C ASN A 851 7.18 -26.76 5.90
N VAL A 852 8.44 -27.15 5.73
CA VAL A 852 9.52 -26.92 6.71
C VAL A 852 10.27 -25.64 6.33
N ILE A 853 10.64 -24.85 7.33
CA ILE A 853 11.50 -23.67 7.15
C ILE A 853 12.95 -24.16 7.16
N ASP A 854 13.62 -24.07 6.02
CA ASP A 854 14.99 -24.55 5.84
C ASP A 854 15.96 -23.87 6.80
N ASP A 855 15.97 -22.53 6.86
CA ASP A 855 16.86 -21.76 7.72
C ASP A 855 16.09 -20.71 8.55
N ILE A 856 15.71 -21.13 9.76
CA ILE A 856 15.00 -20.26 10.71
C ILE A 856 15.92 -19.16 11.29
N ASP A 857 17.24 -19.37 11.34
CA ASP A 857 18.20 -18.38 11.83
C ASP A 857 18.31 -17.22 10.84
N ALA A 858 18.45 -17.53 9.54
CA ALA A 858 18.44 -16.54 8.48
C ALA A 858 17.09 -15.79 8.45
N TRP A 859 15.97 -16.52 8.46
CA TRP A 859 14.64 -15.91 8.46
C TRP A 859 14.44 -14.93 9.64
N TRP A 860 14.93 -15.27 10.83
CA TRP A 860 14.74 -14.46 12.04
C TRP A 860 15.75 -13.32 12.19
N ASN A 861 17.03 -13.52 11.84
CA ASN A 861 18.10 -12.58 12.15
C ASN A 861 18.53 -11.70 10.96
N GLU A 862 18.35 -12.14 9.72
CA GLU A 862 18.86 -11.42 8.56
C GLU A 862 18.08 -10.12 8.29
N ASN A 863 18.80 -8.99 8.19
CA ASN A 863 18.25 -7.63 7.99
C ASN A 863 17.17 -7.21 9.00
N ALA A 864 17.07 -7.96 10.08
CA ALA A 864 16.04 -7.92 11.10
C ALA A 864 16.04 -6.64 11.92
N CYS A 865 17.22 -6.29 12.41
CA CYS A 865 17.43 -5.20 13.36
C CYS A 865 18.55 -4.30 12.86
N GLN A 866 18.45 -3.02 13.15
CA GLN A 866 19.48 -2.04 12.85
C GLN A 866 20.09 -1.51 14.14
N GLY A 867 21.35 -1.08 14.04
CA GLY A 867 21.96 -0.25 15.06
C GLY A 867 21.24 1.10 15.18
N PRO A 868 21.37 1.79 16.32
CA PRO A 868 20.79 3.11 16.50
C PRO A 868 21.35 4.10 15.49
N ARG A 869 20.47 4.84 14.80
CA ARG A 869 20.90 5.99 14.00
C ARG A 869 21.48 7.06 14.92
N THR A 870 22.67 7.56 14.59
CA THR A 870 23.20 8.80 15.17
C THR A 870 22.39 9.97 14.63
N LEU A 871 21.30 10.32 15.31
CA LEU A 871 20.67 11.63 15.11
C LEU A 871 21.73 12.68 15.50
N LYS A 872 22.26 13.42 14.51
CA LYS A 872 23.23 14.50 14.75
C LYS A 872 22.57 15.52 15.69
N SER A 873 23.32 15.93 16.71
CA SER A 873 22.90 16.95 17.70
C SER A 873 22.48 18.25 17.04
#